data_AF-A0A369H902-F1
#
_entry.id   AF-A0A369H902-F1
#
_cell.length_a   1.000
_cell.length_b   1.000
_cell.length_c   1.000
_cell.angle_alpha   90.00
_cell.angle_beta   90.00
_cell.angle_gamma   90.00
#
_symmetry.space_group_name_H-M   'P 1'
#
loop_
_entity.id
_entity.type
_entity.pdbx_description
1 polymer ?
#
loop_
_entity_poly.entity_id
_entity_poly.type
_entity_poly.pdbx_seq_one_letter_code
_entity_poly.pdbx_strand_id
1 'polypeptide(L)'
;MSMTTSDVASLGESLAGFVLDEPSRFSRTGLETYDQNTPLQPYLTFNIGPGQLKHLTIKIWSCDQGKKLGWCNQEFQSDDLYANSHTLFALGLIKDQDSSPDLFAFLRNKRADDLPQCHISEWKLGVAAEEDDRSTALYAWLESLTPTTDIIEIGIFPLAYFPGWTNYVWDIQVWVHSISNELPLPAGRQIGWQLGGGPRQTVLRQTSRHLKTRRILRSEDWITEEPPDGPETFIESFYECPTTGTIGDVEEVMFLNRDVLNKIPLDNPVRVQFLRNIRNCLSTRFKRADMIEDAKEAISIGREIIAALPGDNPSLSECLNSVGTDLYNYYSRTDAVDYLEEAIRITRQAVATSPLDDVYRPETLSHLGQLLGQLFSRKGTIEDLDESISVSRQSIATTPLDDSDRPRRLDKICNLLGQRFLSTGAMEDLEEAISLTRQAIAVLPLDHPDRLASLGNLANRLNWRFSRTNAIQDIDEAISLSRHAIAAVPLDHAMRARYLVNFANHLYDRFSSTDRVEDLEEAVSVARQSLTATPADHPDRSVGLSNLGLLLSDRFTRTGRMEDIEEAISLCRKAIATTAFNHPNRFSWLNNLAVHLDRRFSRTGAMEDCNESIECLQSALRSEISPIGIRIMAGRGLLSRSRLLQRGGESCNDAQLAVSLIPLSVSTTLSASDKRHIVYEAVGISSDAAAIALHFGQGALAAMQLLETGRGILISSISDIRTDLSDLREQHPQLAKSFEELKSCLSTTTSSSSSSNNQLDSSKVSAVSSSNYDSRYEAGRRLPLLLKEIRTKSGFERFLLPPTEEDLCRAAEAGPIITLNVSSHRCDALIIEGSGIRAIPLPRLSKADILARLGNVRSVETLQWLWDVVVGPVLSSLGFAGDQPATASSWPHVWWIATGPLSKFPLHAAGYHMATENNNTAVDRVISSYSSSVKTIIRSRHLAGKDQHYEAKSSATVALASMKETPGQSSLIHAADEISAVRALCTLSPLNLTAVSPRPIRSDVLAALATCNIFHFAGHGSTDSDPLRSRLFLEDWEEHPLIVADLIETDLSSNFPFLAYLSACDTGQNPENETADEGIHLASALHLAGFRHVIGTLWEVDDSLCVDVAKLFYRSLSENGLNDGSVSSGLHLAVRSLRDEWM
;
A
#
# COMPACT_ATOMS: atom_id res chain seq x y z
N MET A 1 -40.16 -61.35 56.71
CA MET A 1 -39.46 -60.41 57.62
C MET A 1 -39.43 -59.08 56.88
N SER A 2 -40.47 -58.25 57.00
CA SER A 2 -40.84 -57.41 58.16
C SER A 2 -40.13 -56.06 58.13
N MET A 3 -40.85 -55.02 57.72
CA MET A 3 -40.79 -53.75 58.43
C MET A 3 -42.21 -53.28 58.69
N THR A 4 -42.46 -53.14 59.98
CA THR A 4 -43.70 -52.75 60.63
C THR A 4 -43.75 -51.25 60.85
N THR A 5 -44.98 -50.77 60.76
CA THR A 5 -45.60 -49.60 61.40
C THR A 5 -45.17 -49.28 62.83
N SER A 6 -45.10 -47.97 63.14
CA SER A 6 -45.62 -47.32 64.36
C SER A 6 -45.58 -45.79 64.13
N ASP A 7 -46.49 -44.93 64.60
CA ASP A 7 -47.73 -45.11 65.32
C ASP A 7 -48.59 -43.85 65.18
N VAL A 8 -49.88 -44.06 65.46
CA VAL A 8 -51.03 -43.17 65.33
C VAL A 8 -51.26 -42.34 66.61
N ALA A 9 -51.91 -41.18 66.42
CA ALA A 9 -52.78 -40.43 67.34
C ALA A 9 -52.19 -39.55 68.46
N SER A 10 -52.64 -38.29 68.45
CA SER A 10 -53.29 -37.71 69.63
C SER A 10 -54.37 -36.68 69.22
N LEU A 11 -55.61 -36.96 69.63
CA LEU A 11 -56.71 -36.07 70.11
C LEU A 11 -57.00 -34.79 69.31
N GLY A 12 -58.25 -34.44 68.97
CA GLY A 12 -59.55 -34.78 69.53
C GLY A 12 -60.47 -33.59 69.25
N GLU A 13 -61.68 -33.88 68.78
CA GLU A 13 -62.70 -32.94 68.29
C GLU A 13 -63.00 -31.76 69.24
N SER A 14 -63.41 -30.61 68.68
CA SER A 14 -64.81 -30.16 68.77
C SER A 14 -65.00 -28.63 68.60
N LEU A 15 -65.90 -28.30 67.67
CA LEU A 15 -66.81 -27.14 67.58
C LEU A 15 -66.38 -25.83 66.88
N ALA A 16 -66.87 -25.74 65.64
CA ALA A 16 -67.78 -24.71 65.13
C ALA A 16 -67.21 -23.37 64.63
N GLY A 17 -67.27 -23.17 63.31
CA GLY A 17 -67.47 -21.84 62.72
C GLY A 17 -66.90 -21.66 61.31
N PHE A 18 -67.78 -21.72 60.31
CA PHE A 18 -67.64 -21.28 58.91
C PHE A 18 -67.03 -22.26 57.88
N VAL A 19 -67.93 -22.90 57.12
CA VAL A 19 -67.70 -23.39 55.75
C VAL A 19 -67.71 -22.17 54.82
N LEU A 20 -66.66 -22.00 54.02
CA LEU A 20 -66.58 -21.09 52.87
C LEU A 20 -66.13 -21.93 51.67
N ASP A 21 -66.89 -21.85 50.57
CA ASP A 21 -66.69 -22.55 49.29
C ASP A 21 -65.21 -22.64 48.86
N GLU A 22 -64.57 -23.80 49.02
CA GLU A 22 -63.26 -24.06 48.40
C GLU A 22 -63.43 -24.58 46.96
N PRO A 23 -62.69 -24.04 45.97
CA PRO A 23 -62.71 -24.58 44.62
C PRO A 23 -62.22 -26.02 44.58
N SER A 24 -62.90 -26.85 43.78
CA SER A 24 -62.37 -28.17 43.43
C SER A 24 -61.14 -27.98 42.54
N ARG A 25 -59.97 -28.39 43.02
CA ARG A 25 -58.69 -28.34 42.29
C ARG A 25 -58.37 -29.71 41.71
N PHE A 26 -58.07 -29.75 40.42
CA PHE A 26 -57.58 -30.92 39.70
C PHE A 26 -56.24 -30.56 39.09
N SER A 27 -55.26 -31.45 39.16
CA SER A 27 -53.94 -31.22 38.56
C SER A 27 -53.32 -32.52 38.11
N ARG A 28 -52.58 -32.46 37.00
CA ARG A 28 -51.70 -33.54 36.57
C ARG A 28 -50.37 -32.93 36.17
N THR A 29 -49.31 -33.47 36.76
CA THR A 29 -47.92 -33.15 36.43
C THR A 29 -47.30 -34.37 35.76
N GLY A 30 -46.63 -34.19 34.63
CA GLY A 30 -45.94 -35.23 33.87
C GLY A 30 -45.71 -34.82 32.42
N LEU A 31 -44.46 -34.89 31.96
CA LEU A 31 -44.10 -34.51 30.59
C LEU A 31 -44.68 -35.49 29.58
N GLU A 32 -45.54 -34.99 28.70
CA GLU A 32 -46.09 -35.73 27.58
C GLU A 32 -45.95 -34.94 26.27
N THR A 33 -45.81 -35.70 25.20
CA THR A 33 -45.53 -35.18 23.86
C THR A 33 -46.72 -35.46 22.95
N TYR A 34 -47.24 -34.39 22.35
CA TYR A 34 -48.41 -34.44 21.47
C TYR A 34 -48.02 -34.03 20.05
N ASP A 35 -48.15 -34.96 19.12
CA ASP A 35 -47.99 -34.75 17.68
C ASP A 35 -49.23 -35.25 16.92
N GLN A 36 -49.20 -35.17 15.59
CA GLN A 36 -50.32 -35.58 14.73
C GLN A 36 -50.74 -37.06 14.85
N ASN A 37 -49.87 -37.92 15.40
CA ASN A 37 -50.10 -39.35 15.58
C ASN A 37 -50.51 -39.71 17.02
N THR A 38 -50.45 -38.75 17.96
CA THR A 38 -50.83 -39.01 19.36
C THR A 38 -52.32 -39.35 19.43
N PRO A 39 -52.71 -40.51 20.00
CA PRO A 39 -54.11 -40.89 20.15
C PRO A 39 -54.89 -39.83 20.92
N LEU A 40 -56.16 -39.62 20.54
CA LEU A 40 -57.02 -38.63 21.18
C LEU A 40 -57.42 -39.07 22.59
N GLN A 41 -56.60 -38.73 23.58
CA GLN A 41 -56.82 -38.99 24.99
C GLN A 41 -56.65 -37.70 25.81
N PRO A 42 -57.42 -37.51 26.89
CA PRO A 42 -57.29 -36.33 27.73
C PRO A 42 -56.00 -36.39 28.55
N TYR A 43 -55.27 -35.28 28.61
CA TYR A 43 -54.15 -35.12 29.54
C TYR A 43 -54.67 -35.09 30.98
N LEU A 44 -55.73 -34.33 31.26
CA LEU A 44 -56.34 -34.27 32.59
C LEU A 44 -57.85 -34.39 32.46
N THR A 45 -58.48 -35.27 33.24
CA THR A 45 -59.94 -35.27 33.43
C THR A 45 -60.29 -34.60 34.75
N PHE A 46 -61.40 -33.87 34.76
CA PHE A 46 -61.94 -33.24 35.95
C PHE A 46 -63.46 -33.32 35.95
N ASN A 47 -64.04 -33.33 37.15
CA ASN A 47 -65.47 -33.49 37.33
C ASN A 47 -66.13 -32.16 37.69
N ILE A 48 -67.28 -31.88 37.07
CA ILE A 48 -68.19 -30.83 37.51
C ILE A 48 -69.34 -31.49 38.26
N GLY A 49 -69.45 -31.20 39.56
CA GLY A 49 -70.53 -31.71 40.42
C GLY A 49 -71.88 -31.02 40.19
N PRO A 50 -72.97 -31.53 40.80
CA PRO A 50 -74.32 -30.98 40.63
C PRO A 50 -74.41 -29.54 41.17
N GLY A 51 -74.65 -28.57 40.29
CA GLY A 51 -74.72 -27.15 40.61
C GLY A 51 -74.37 -26.24 39.43
N GLN A 52 -74.56 -24.92 39.56
CA GLN A 52 -74.19 -23.98 38.50
C GLN A 52 -72.68 -23.69 38.55
N LEU A 53 -71.92 -24.12 37.52
CA LEU A 53 -70.54 -23.68 37.33
C LEU A 53 -70.53 -22.15 37.17
N LYS A 54 -69.85 -21.43 38.06
CA LYS A 54 -69.73 -19.96 37.96
C LYS A 54 -68.35 -19.51 37.52
N HIS A 55 -67.31 -20.25 37.89
CA HIS A 55 -65.94 -19.90 37.53
C HIS A 55 -65.10 -21.15 37.22
N LEU A 56 -64.40 -21.11 36.09
CA LEU A 56 -63.44 -22.14 35.66
C LEU A 56 -62.10 -21.49 35.36
N THR A 57 -61.03 -21.96 36.00
CA THR A 57 -59.66 -21.50 35.74
C THR A 57 -58.82 -22.69 35.30
N ILE A 58 -58.10 -22.55 34.19
CA ILE A 58 -57.15 -23.55 33.68
C ILE A 58 -55.78 -22.89 33.52
N LYS A 59 -54.76 -23.51 34.10
CA LYS A 59 -53.35 -23.19 33.88
C LYS A 59 -52.67 -24.34 33.17
N ILE A 60 -51.92 -24.04 32.11
CA ILE A 60 -51.21 -25.01 31.29
C ILE A 60 -49.76 -24.58 31.19
N TRP A 61 -48.86 -25.51 31.45
CA TRP A 61 -47.44 -25.38 31.19
C TRP A 61 -47.07 -26.18 29.95
N SER A 62 -46.65 -25.48 28.89
CA SER A 62 -46.35 -26.09 27.60
C SER A 62 -45.26 -25.37 26.80
N CYS A 63 -44.70 -26.07 25.81
CA CYS A 63 -43.73 -25.56 24.83
C CYS A 63 -44.07 -26.13 23.46
N ASP A 64 -44.16 -25.27 22.45
CA ASP A 64 -44.58 -25.65 21.09
C ASP A 64 -43.39 -25.62 20.14
N GLN A 65 -42.92 -26.77 19.69
CA GLN A 65 -41.85 -26.85 18.69
C GLN A 65 -42.40 -27.08 17.29
N GLY A 66 -41.93 -26.29 16.34
CA GLY A 66 -42.12 -26.51 14.91
C GLY A 66 -40.77 -26.82 14.23
N LYS A 67 -40.79 -27.38 13.03
CA LYS A 67 -39.56 -27.59 12.25
C LYS A 67 -38.74 -26.30 12.10
N LYS A 68 -37.48 -26.29 12.56
CA LYS A 68 -36.45 -25.34 12.10
C LYS A 68 -36.22 -25.58 10.61
N LEU A 69 -36.71 -24.69 9.75
CA LEU A 69 -36.44 -24.73 8.31
C LEU A 69 -34.98 -24.32 8.06
N GLY A 70 -34.08 -25.30 8.13
CA GLY A 70 -32.84 -25.28 7.34
C GLY A 70 -33.21 -25.48 5.87
N TRP A 71 -32.58 -24.72 4.98
CA TRP A 71 -32.91 -24.59 3.57
C TRP A 71 -33.19 -25.94 2.87
N CYS A 72 -34.39 -26.09 2.29
CA CYS A 72 -34.65 -27.06 1.24
C CYS A 72 -35.80 -26.58 0.35
N ASN A 73 -35.51 -26.44 -0.95
CA ASN A 73 -36.44 -26.15 -2.03
C ASN A 73 -37.58 -27.19 -2.06
N GLN A 74 -38.83 -26.75 -1.84
CA GLN A 74 -40.01 -27.31 -2.50
C GLN A 74 -41.19 -26.33 -2.36
N GLU A 75 -41.84 -26.04 -3.50
CA GLU A 75 -42.92 -25.07 -3.67
C GLU A 75 -44.11 -25.34 -2.74
N PHE A 76 -44.42 -24.38 -1.86
CA PHE A 76 -45.74 -24.26 -1.23
C PHE A 76 -46.32 -22.89 -1.58
N GLN A 77 -47.33 -22.87 -2.46
CA GLN A 77 -48.10 -21.69 -2.80
C GLN A 77 -49.07 -21.34 -1.66
N SER A 78 -48.59 -20.55 -0.70
CA SER A 78 -49.40 -19.85 0.32
C SER A 78 -48.57 -18.68 0.86
N ASP A 79 -49.11 -17.46 0.84
CA ASP A 79 -48.42 -16.25 1.34
C ASP A 79 -48.19 -16.26 2.87
N ASP A 80 -48.68 -17.28 3.59
CA ASP A 80 -48.29 -17.58 4.98
C ASP A 80 -47.96 -19.08 5.11
N LEU A 81 -46.67 -19.39 5.25
CA LEU A 81 -46.12 -20.73 5.46
C LEU A 81 -46.64 -21.41 6.74
N TYR A 82 -47.27 -20.65 7.66
CA TYR A 82 -47.72 -21.11 8.97
C TYR A 82 -49.25 -21.06 9.16
N ALA A 83 -50.03 -20.68 8.14
CA ALA A 83 -51.47 -20.42 8.28
C ALA A 83 -52.27 -21.59 8.89
N ASN A 84 -51.82 -22.83 8.66
CA ASN A 84 -52.46 -24.06 9.13
C ASN A 84 -51.68 -24.81 10.23
N SER A 85 -50.46 -24.39 10.57
CA SER A 85 -49.64 -25.05 11.58
C SER A 85 -49.94 -24.51 12.96
N HIS A 86 -50.63 -25.29 13.79
CA HIS A 86 -50.98 -24.88 15.14
C HIS A 86 -51.12 -26.06 16.09
N THR A 87 -50.76 -25.81 17.34
CA THR A 87 -51.14 -26.64 18.48
C THR A 87 -52.35 -25.99 19.15
N LEU A 88 -53.17 -26.80 19.80
CA LEU A 88 -54.32 -26.28 20.53
C LEU A 88 -54.63 -27.12 21.77
N PHE A 89 -55.33 -26.52 22.72
CA PHE A 89 -55.92 -27.20 23.86
C PHE A 89 -57.44 -27.06 23.77
N ALA A 90 -58.14 -28.18 23.96
CA ALA A 90 -59.59 -28.26 23.89
C ALA A 90 -60.18 -28.94 25.12
N LEU A 91 -61.44 -28.60 25.42
CA LEU A 91 -62.27 -29.28 26.41
C LEU A 91 -63.26 -30.22 25.69
N GLY A 92 -63.54 -31.39 26.26
CA GLY A 92 -64.54 -32.31 25.73
C GLY A 92 -65.14 -33.21 26.80
N LEU A 93 -66.36 -33.70 26.58
CA LEU A 93 -67.01 -34.67 27.46
C LEU A 93 -66.36 -36.04 27.34
N ILE A 94 -66.10 -36.71 28.46
CA ILE A 94 -65.72 -38.12 28.46
C ILE A 94 -67.01 -38.95 28.37
N LYS A 95 -67.21 -39.65 27.24
CA LYS A 95 -68.35 -40.56 27.00
C LYS A 95 -67.83 -42.00 26.84
N ASP A 96 -68.68 -43.00 27.07
CA ASP A 96 -68.34 -44.42 26.86
C ASP A 96 -67.83 -44.69 25.42
N GLN A 97 -66.92 -45.67 25.33
CA GLN A 97 -65.77 -45.80 24.41
C GLN A 97 -65.97 -45.80 22.87
N ASP A 98 -67.15 -45.49 22.31
CA ASP A 98 -67.43 -45.65 20.86
C ASP A 98 -67.79 -44.36 20.09
N SER A 99 -67.66 -43.17 20.68
CA SER A 99 -67.86 -41.90 19.97
C SER A 99 -66.72 -40.90 20.19
N SER A 100 -66.22 -40.28 19.10
CA SER A 100 -65.25 -39.18 19.19
C SER A 100 -65.84 -38.02 20.00
N PRO A 101 -65.15 -37.51 21.05
CA PRO A 101 -65.67 -36.42 21.86
C PRO A 101 -65.83 -35.14 21.03
N ASP A 102 -66.92 -34.39 21.25
CA ASP A 102 -67.05 -33.03 20.72
C ASP A 102 -66.05 -32.13 21.46
N LEU A 103 -65.02 -31.67 20.76
CA LEU A 103 -63.93 -30.88 21.32
C LEU A 103 -64.12 -29.38 21.08
N PHE A 104 -64.03 -28.60 22.15
CA PHE A 104 -64.14 -27.15 22.14
C PHE A 104 -62.78 -26.52 22.46
N ALA A 105 -62.09 -26.03 21.41
CA ALA A 105 -60.77 -25.41 21.54
C ALA A 105 -60.84 -24.07 22.28
N PHE A 106 -59.91 -23.85 23.22
CA PHE A 106 -59.85 -22.62 24.03
C PHE A 106 -58.48 -21.92 23.99
N LEU A 107 -57.41 -22.67 23.68
CA LEU A 107 -56.07 -22.15 23.44
C LEU A 107 -55.59 -22.67 22.09
N ARG A 108 -55.11 -21.78 21.23
CA ARG A 108 -54.54 -22.12 19.91
C ARG A 108 -53.24 -21.33 19.74
N ASN A 109 -52.14 -22.03 19.53
CA ASN A 109 -50.81 -21.45 19.33
C ASN A 109 -50.41 -21.66 17.86
N LYS A 110 -50.17 -20.57 17.13
CA LYS A 110 -49.97 -20.56 15.67
C LYS A 110 -48.49 -20.45 15.23
N ARG A 111 -47.56 -20.24 16.17
CA ARG A 111 -46.13 -20.08 15.89
C ARG A 111 -45.34 -20.95 16.85
N ALA A 112 -44.26 -21.56 16.35
CA ALA A 112 -43.31 -22.27 17.20
C ALA A 112 -42.73 -21.27 18.20
N ASP A 113 -42.68 -21.67 19.45
CA ASP A 113 -42.17 -20.87 20.55
C ASP A 113 -41.36 -21.81 21.43
N ASP A 114 -40.05 -21.78 21.21
CA ASP A 114 -39.08 -22.71 21.81
C ASP A 114 -38.90 -22.49 23.32
N LEU A 115 -39.57 -21.48 23.90
CA LEU A 115 -39.50 -21.14 25.31
C LEU A 115 -40.67 -21.76 26.10
N PRO A 116 -40.42 -22.41 27.24
CA PRO A 116 -41.47 -22.86 28.17
C PRO A 116 -42.41 -21.74 28.61
N GLN A 117 -43.73 -21.96 28.53
CA GLN A 117 -44.74 -20.95 28.88
C GLN A 117 -45.78 -21.49 29.84
N CYS A 118 -46.34 -20.59 30.66
CA CYS A 118 -47.56 -20.82 31.41
C CYS A 118 -48.71 -20.00 30.79
N HIS A 119 -49.73 -20.69 30.29
CA HIS A 119 -50.98 -20.11 29.81
C HIS A 119 -52.04 -20.20 30.89
N ILE A 120 -52.72 -19.09 31.18
CA ILE A 120 -53.81 -19.03 32.16
C ILE A 120 -55.08 -18.58 31.43
N SER A 121 -56.14 -19.39 31.51
CA SER A 121 -57.46 -19.06 30.97
C SER A 121 -58.52 -19.15 32.08
N GLU A 122 -59.29 -18.07 32.27
CA GLU A 122 -60.30 -17.94 33.31
C GLU A 122 -61.66 -17.56 32.70
N TRP A 123 -62.69 -18.36 32.95
CA TRP A 123 -64.06 -18.14 32.48
C TRP A 123 -65.01 -17.82 33.63
N LYS A 124 -65.76 -16.72 33.50
CA LYS A 124 -66.88 -16.34 34.37
C LYS A 124 -68.20 -16.62 33.66
N LEU A 125 -68.98 -17.57 34.18
CA LEU A 125 -70.26 -17.98 33.61
C LEU A 125 -71.43 -17.26 34.31
N GLY A 126 -72.48 -16.90 33.56
CA GLY A 126 -73.65 -16.16 34.08
C GLY A 126 -73.54 -14.62 34.10
N VAL A 127 -72.44 -14.04 33.62
CA VAL A 127 -72.29 -12.59 33.31
C VAL A 127 -72.88 -12.34 31.91
N ALA A 128 -73.26 -11.13 31.44
CA ALA A 128 -73.74 -10.88 30.06
C ALA A 128 -72.57 -10.85 29.03
N ALA A 129 -72.79 -11.22 27.76
CA ALA A 129 -71.72 -11.29 26.74
C ALA A 129 -71.51 -9.93 26.08
N GLU A 130 -70.27 -9.60 25.71
CA GLU A 130 -69.92 -8.38 24.97
C GLU A 130 -69.72 -8.67 23.48
N GLU A 131 -69.82 -7.65 22.61
CA GLU A 131 -69.71 -7.79 21.14
C GLU A 131 -68.36 -8.41 20.69
N ASP A 132 -67.30 -8.33 21.50
CA ASP A 132 -65.94 -8.80 21.17
C ASP A 132 -65.63 -10.25 21.66
N ASP A 133 -66.64 -11.02 22.10
CA ASP A 133 -66.51 -12.41 22.55
C ASP A 133 -66.40 -13.43 21.37
N ARG A 134 -65.25 -13.46 20.70
CA ARG A 134 -64.85 -14.35 19.57
C ARG A 134 -65.04 -15.88 19.70
N SER A 135 -65.53 -16.46 20.80
CA SER A 135 -65.71 -17.93 20.93
C SER A 135 -67.08 -18.35 21.47
N THR A 136 -68.15 -17.92 20.79
CA THR A 136 -69.55 -18.19 21.19
C THR A 136 -69.85 -19.67 21.43
N ALA A 137 -69.24 -20.59 20.66
CA ALA A 137 -69.48 -22.04 20.78
C ALA A 137 -68.97 -22.65 22.10
N LEU A 138 -67.75 -22.29 22.54
CA LEU A 138 -67.20 -22.77 23.83
C LEU A 138 -68.00 -22.21 25.02
N TYR A 139 -68.41 -20.93 24.95
CA TYR A 139 -69.23 -20.32 25.99
C TYR A 139 -70.61 -20.95 26.07
N ALA A 140 -71.29 -21.13 24.94
CA ALA A 140 -72.58 -21.80 24.89
C ALA A 140 -72.49 -23.24 25.39
N TRP A 141 -71.41 -23.94 25.08
CA TRP A 141 -71.15 -25.28 25.61
C TRP A 141 -70.93 -25.27 27.12
N LEU A 142 -70.04 -24.42 27.65
CA LEU A 142 -69.80 -24.30 29.09
C LEU A 142 -71.07 -23.89 29.87
N GLU A 143 -71.90 -22.99 29.31
CA GLU A 143 -73.20 -22.63 29.90
C GLU A 143 -74.22 -23.77 29.79
N SER A 144 -74.19 -24.61 28.75
CA SER A 144 -75.08 -25.78 28.65
C SER A 144 -74.82 -26.82 29.76
N LEU A 145 -73.63 -26.83 30.34
CA LEU A 145 -73.27 -27.69 31.49
C LEU A 145 -73.86 -27.16 32.82
N THR A 146 -74.55 -26.02 32.82
CA THR A 146 -74.95 -25.27 34.03
C THR A 146 -76.46 -25.22 34.30
N PRO A 147 -77.20 -26.32 34.03
CA PRO A 147 -77.77 -27.03 35.18
C PRO A 147 -77.93 -28.54 34.92
N THR A 148 -76.88 -29.33 35.15
CA THR A 148 -77.01 -30.80 35.15
C THR A 148 -77.09 -31.35 36.58
N THR A 149 -78.00 -32.30 36.78
CA THR A 149 -78.18 -33.03 38.05
C THR A 149 -77.13 -34.12 38.27
N ASP A 150 -76.39 -34.48 37.22
CA ASP A 150 -75.38 -35.53 37.22
C ASP A 150 -73.96 -34.94 37.22
N ILE A 151 -73.00 -35.72 37.76
CA ILE A 151 -71.57 -35.38 37.69
C ILE A 151 -71.11 -35.54 36.24
N ILE A 152 -70.58 -34.46 35.66
CA ILE A 152 -70.04 -34.49 34.30
C ILE A 152 -68.52 -34.58 34.36
N GLU A 153 -67.95 -35.61 33.71
CA GLU A 153 -66.50 -35.73 33.52
C GLU A 153 -66.07 -35.03 32.23
N ILE A 154 -65.11 -34.12 32.34
CA ILE A 154 -64.56 -33.31 31.25
C ILE A 154 -63.06 -33.58 31.13
N GLY A 155 -62.61 -33.85 29.91
CA GLY A 155 -61.20 -33.97 29.57
C GLY A 155 -60.61 -32.68 28.98
N ILE A 156 -59.34 -32.41 29.28
CA ILE A 156 -58.49 -31.44 28.58
C ILE A 156 -57.60 -32.19 27.60
N PHE A 157 -57.69 -31.83 26.32
CA PHE A 157 -57.01 -32.49 25.21
C PHE A 157 -55.98 -31.54 24.58
N PRO A 158 -54.67 -31.76 24.79
CA PRO A 158 -53.62 -31.15 23.99
C PRO A 158 -53.59 -31.79 22.60
N LEU A 159 -53.46 -30.98 21.54
CA LEU A 159 -53.56 -31.42 20.16
C LEU A 159 -52.52 -30.73 19.28
N ALA A 160 -51.97 -31.47 18.32
CA ALA A 160 -51.07 -30.96 17.29
C ALA A 160 -51.46 -31.55 15.93
N TYR A 161 -52.03 -30.73 15.04
CA TYR A 161 -52.64 -31.22 13.80
C TYR A 161 -51.71 -31.20 12.57
N PHE A 162 -50.49 -30.68 12.69
CA PHE A 162 -49.59 -30.48 11.55
C PHE A 162 -48.35 -31.40 11.60
N PRO A 163 -47.99 -32.07 10.49
CA PRO A 163 -46.80 -32.92 10.44
C PRO A 163 -45.51 -32.16 10.81
N GLY A 164 -44.81 -32.62 11.86
CA GLY A 164 -43.56 -32.02 12.34
C GLY A 164 -43.75 -30.85 13.30
N TRP A 165 -44.93 -30.71 13.90
CA TRP A 165 -45.16 -29.89 15.08
C TRP A 165 -45.40 -30.78 16.30
N THR A 166 -44.81 -30.37 17.41
CA THR A 166 -44.84 -31.11 18.66
C THR A 166 -45.20 -30.16 19.80
N ASN A 167 -46.26 -30.49 20.54
CA ASN A 167 -46.64 -29.79 21.77
C ASN A 167 -46.16 -30.59 22.97
N TYR A 168 -45.25 -30.01 23.75
CA TYR A 168 -44.76 -30.57 25.01
C TYR A 168 -45.58 -29.99 26.15
N VAL A 169 -46.22 -30.84 26.95
CA VAL A 169 -47.06 -30.45 28.08
C VAL A 169 -46.58 -31.17 29.33
N TRP A 170 -46.31 -30.45 30.40
CA TRP A 170 -45.80 -31.07 31.63
C TRP A 170 -46.59 -30.75 32.91
N ASP A 171 -47.48 -29.75 32.88
CA ASP A 171 -48.41 -29.52 33.98
C ASP A 171 -49.71 -28.89 33.45
N ILE A 172 -50.84 -29.39 33.95
CA ILE A 172 -52.15 -28.76 33.80
C ILE A 172 -52.85 -28.72 35.15
N GLN A 173 -53.32 -27.53 35.54
CA GLN A 173 -54.05 -27.31 36.77
C GLN A 173 -55.40 -26.64 36.48
N VAL A 174 -56.47 -27.16 37.09
CA VAL A 174 -57.85 -26.74 36.88
C VAL A 174 -58.49 -26.42 38.22
N TRP A 175 -59.17 -25.29 38.30
CA TRP A 175 -60.00 -24.90 39.45
C TRP A 175 -61.44 -24.71 39.00
N VAL A 176 -62.35 -25.42 39.65
CA VAL A 176 -63.79 -25.41 39.38
C VAL A 176 -64.51 -24.83 40.58
N HIS A 177 -65.33 -23.79 40.36
CA HIS A 177 -66.17 -23.19 41.40
C HIS A 177 -67.66 -23.36 41.07
N SER A 178 -68.39 -24.10 41.91
CA SER A 178 -69.85 -24.24 41.90
C SER A 178 -70.43 -23.57 43.16
N ILE A 179 -71.46 -22.73 43.02
CA ILE A 179 -72.14 -22.13 44.20
C ILE A 179 -73.44 -22.87 44.45
N SER A 180 -73.59 -23.48 45.62
CA SER A 180 -74.88 -23.91 46.15
C SER A 180 -75.33 -22.98 47.29
N ASN A 181 -76.52 -22.39 47.11
CA ASN A 181 -77.32 -21.55 48.02
C ASN A 181 -77.01 -20.03 48.15
N GLU A 182 -78.11 -19.28 48.03
CA GLU A 182 -78.25 -17.83 48.02
C GLU A 182 -78.01 -17.16 49.38
N LEU A 183 -77.34 -16.00 49.38
CA LEU A 183 -77.64 -14.80 50.19
C LEU A 183 -76.77 -13.63 49.65
N PRO A 184 -77.27 -12.38 49.61
CA PRO A 184 -76.58 -11.26 48.97
C PRO A 184 -75.42 -10.76 49.85
N LEU A 185 -74.20 -10.73 49.29
CA LEU A 185 -73.02 -10.18 49.95
C LEU A 185 -73.12 -8.63 50.05
N PRO A 186 -72.71 -8.01 51.16
CA PRO A 186 -72.72 -6.55 51.30
C PRO A 186 -71.73 -5.90 50.33
N ALA A 187 -72.14 -4.76 49.74
CA ALA A 187 -71.28 -3.93 48.91
C ALA A 187 -70.02 -3.52 49.71
N GLY A 188 -68.84 -4.02 49.33
CA GLY A 188 -67.59 -3.59 49.97
C GLY A 188 -66.40 -4.55 49.99
N ARG A 189 -66.50 -5.78 49.48
CA ARG A 189 -65.32 -6.65 49.25
C ARG A 189 -65.33 -7.21 47.84
N GLN A 190 -64.64 -6.53 46.91
CA GLN A 190 -64.04 -7.24 45.79
C GLN A 190 -63.08 -8.26 46.40
N ILE A 191 -63.38 -9.56 46.29
CA ILE A 191 -62.34 -10.59 46.41
C ILE A 191 -61.48 -10.39 45.16
N GLY A 192 -60.54 -9.46 45.28
CA GLY A 192 -59.48 -9.27 44.30
C GLY A 192 -58.61 -10.52 44.36
N TRP A 193 -58.76 -11.39 43.36
CA TRP A 193 -57.65 -12.25 42.97
C TRP A 193 -56.56 -11.28 42.49
N GLN A 194 -55.66 -10.92 43.42
CA GLN A 194 -54.51 -10.11 43.09
C GLN A 194 -53.77 -10.82 41.97
N LEU A 195 -53.71 -10.16 40.81
CA LEU A 195 -52.69 -10.40 39.81
C LEU A 195 -51.35 -10.38 40.56
N GLY A 196 -50.75 -11.56 40.75
CA GLY A 196 -49.37 -11.70 41.18
C GLY A 196 -48.49 -11.10 40.10
N GLY A 197 -48.33 -9.77 40.17
CA GLY A 197 -47.67 -8.96 39.17
C GLY A 197 -46.19 -9.30 39.08
N GLY A 198 -45.84 -10.11 38.09
CA GLY A 198 -44.48 -10.17 37.55
C GLY A 198 -44.40 -9.28 36.29
N PRO A 199 -43.28 -8.58 36.05
CA PRO A 199 -43.14 -7.60 34.96
C PRO A 199 -43.17 -8.19 33.52
N ARG A 200 -43.50 -9.48 33.34
CA ARG A 200 -43.47 -10.19 32.05
C ARG A 200 -44.75 -10.98 31.72
N GLN A 201 -45.84 -10.79 32.47
CA GLN A 201 -47.14 -11.38 32.14
C GLN A 201 -47.82 -10.57 31.02
N THR A 202 -48.04 -11.19 29.86
CA THR A 202 -48.77 -10.57 28.75
C THR A 202 -50.24 -10.94 28.84
N VAL A 203 -51.12 -9.94 28.96
CA VAL A 203 -52.57 -10.15 28.80
C VAL A 203 -52.84 -10.35 27.31
N LEU A 204 -53.21 -11.57 26.91
CA LEU A 204 -53.52 -11.89 25.52
C LEU A 204 -54.95 -11.50 25.16
N ARG A 205 -55.86 -11.58 26.13
CA ARG A 205 -57.27 -11.20 25.97
C ARG A 205 -57.94 -10.99 27.32
N GLN A 206 -58.77 -9.97 27.42
CA GLN A 206 -59.60 -9.71 28.60
C GLN A 206 -60.98 -9.21 28.16
N THR A 207 -62.03 -9.90 28.58
CA THR A 207 -63.44 -9.49 28.45
C THR A 207 -64.12 -9.60 29.82
N SER A 208 -65.35 -9.13 29.97
CA SER A 208 -66.10 -9.30 31.22
C SER A 208 -66.31 -10.77 31.62
N ARG A 209 -66.24 -11.70 30.65
CA ARG A 209 -66.42 -13.15 30.82
C ARG A 209 -65.13 -13.99 30.69
N HIS A 210 -64.03 -13.46 30.17
CA HIS A 210 -62.77 -14.18 29.96
C HIS A 210 -61.56 -13.38 30.43
N LEU A 211 -60.61 -14.02 31.09
CA LEU A 211 -59.24 -13.54 31.14
C LEU A 211 -58.29 -14.61 30.58
N LYS A 212 -57.47 -14.23 29.59
CA LYS A 212 -56.42 -15.07 29.03
C LYS A 212 -55.08 -14.36 29.13
N THR A 213 -54.15 -14.96 29.86
CA THR A 213 -52.79 -14.43 30.03
C THR A 213 -51.74 -15.46 29.65
N ARG A 214 -50.55 -14.97 29.30
CA ARG A 214 -49.36 -15.77 29.00
C ARG A 214 -48.18 -15.24 29.80
N ARG A 215 -47.42 -16.14 30.40
CA ARG A 215 -46.16 -15.84 31.10
C ARG A 215 -45.06 -16.76 30.57
N ILE A 216 -43.93 -16.19 30.15
CA ILE A 216 -42.72 -16.94 29.80
C ILE A 216 -42.02 -17.36 31.10
N LEU A 217 -41.58 -18.60 31.21
CA LEU A 217 -40.96 -19.17 32.40
C LEU A 217 -39.43 -18.97 32.37
N ARG A 218 -38.81 -18.66 33.52
CA ARG A 218 -37.33 -18.58 33.68
C ARG A 218 -36.80 -19.81 34.40
N SER A 219 -35.49 -20.07 34.34
CA SER A 219 -34.80 -21.10 35.14
C SER A 219 -35.03 -20.98 36.66
N GLU A 220 -35.29 -19.77 37.16
CA GLU A 220 -35.62 -19.48 38.56
C GLU A 220 -36.99 -20.05 38.99
N ASP A 221 -37.94 -20.17 38.05
CA ASP A 221 -39.28 -20.74 38.29
C ASP A 221 -39.27 -22.28 38.38
N TRP A 222 -38.10 -22.92 38.19
CA TRP A 222 -37.93 -24.40 38.18
C TRP A 222 -37.71 -24.95 39.61
N ILE A 223 -37.55 -24.07 40.61
CA ILE A 223 -37.04 -24.41 41.94
C ILE A 223 -38.10 -25.07 42.86
N THR A 224 -39.35 -25.24 42.41
CA THR A 224 -40.37 -25.92 43.25
C THR A 224 -40.86 -27.27 42.77
N GLU A 225 -40.59 -27.68 41.52
CA GLU A 225 -40.80 -29.06 41.05
C GLU A 225 -39.76 -29.35 39.95
N GLU A 226 -38.81 -30.26 40.22
CA GLU A 226 -37.76 -30.68 39.27
C GLU A 226 -38.38 -31.31 38.00
N PRO A 227 -37.90 -30.99 36.79
CA PRO A 227 -38.19 -31.80 35.61
C PRO A 227 -37.40 -33.12 35.70
N PRO A 228 -38.00 -34.27 35.33
CA PRO A 228 -37.28 -35.53 35.26
C PRO A 228 -36.49 -35.56 33.95
N ASP A 229 -35.33 -34.92 33.95
CA ASP A 229 -34.09 -35.27 33.23
C ASP A 229 -33.14 -34.05 33.24
N GLY A 230 -31.86 -34.31 33.52
CA GLY A 230 -30.87 -33.34 34.00
C GLY A 230 -30.57 -32.13 33.09
N PRO A 231 -29.86 -31.11 33.63
CA PRO A 231 -29.68 -29.78 33.03
C PRO A 231 -28.84 -29.74 31.74
N GLU A 232 -28.35 -30.88 31.24
CA GLU A 232 -27.30 -30.93 30.21
C GLU A 232 -27.83 -30.76 28.78
N THR A 233 -29.12 -30.93 28.49
CA THR A 233 -29.65 -30.84 27.10
C THR A 233 -30.41 -29.54 26.79
N PHE A 234 -30.79 -28.74 27.79
CA PHE A 234 -31.61 -27.53 27.58
C PHE A 234 -30.82 -26.22 27.54
N ILE A 235 -29.57 -26.21 28.02
CA ILE A 235 -28.74 -25.00 28.17
C ILE A 235 -28.00 -24.60 26.86
N GLU A 236 -27.93 -25.49 25.86
CA GLU A 236 -27.06 -25.29 24.69
C GLU A 236 -27.61 -24.33 23.60
N SER A 237 -28.86 -23.84 23.65
CA SER A 237 -29.49 -23.27 22.45
C SER A 237 -29.97 -21.80 22.46
N PHE A 238 -29.82 -21.00 23.54
CA PHE A 238 -30.57 -19.72 23.63
C PHE A 238 -29.84 -18.40 23.94
N TYR A 239 -28.51 -18.32 23.99
CA TYR A 239 -27.84 -17.05 24.37
C TYR A 239 -26.73 -16.57 23.42
N GLU A 240 -26.92 -16.72 22.10
CA GLU A 240 -26.03 -16.10 21.11
C GLU A 240 -26.23 -14.58 21.04
N CYS A 241 -25.13 -13.85 20.84
CA CYS A 241 -25.16 -12.39 20.71
C CYS A 241 -26.02 -11.97 19.50
N PRO A 242 -27.04 -11.11 19.67
CA PRO A 242 -27.91 -10.72 18.57
C PRO A 242 -27.14 -9.86 17.55
N THR A 243 -27.10 -10.33 16.30
CA THR A 243 -26.49 -9.59 15.16
C THR A 243 -27.31 -8.35 14.79
N THR A 244 -28.63 -8.39 15.04
CA THR A 244 -29.60 -7.30 14.82
C THR A 244 -30.42 -7.06 16.09
N GLY A 245 -30.63 -5.81 16.50
CA GLY A 245 -31.36 -5.45 17.72
C GLY A 245 -30.83 -4.19 18.40
N THR A 246 -31.47 -3.75 19.48
CA THR A 246 -31.02 -2.61 20.30
C THR A 246 -29.82 -2.97 21.18
N ILE A 247 -29.13 -1.98 21.74
CA ILE A 247 -28.08 -2.22 22.75
C ILE A 247 -28.66 -2.96 23.97
N GLY A 248 -29.91 -2.70 24.33
CA GLY A 248 -30.60 -3.39 25.43
C GLY A 248 -30.72 -4.90 25.23
N ASP A 249 -30.90 -5.36 23.98
CA ASP A 249 -30.96 -6.78 23.65
C ASP A 249 -29.58 -7.45 23.82
N VAL A 250 -28.51 -6.76 23.44
CA VAL A 250 -27.12 -7.22 23.65
C VAL A 250 -26.79 -7.28 25.15
N GLU A 251 -27.26 -6.32 25.93
CA GLU A 251 -27.06 -6.28 27.39
C GLU A 251 -27.84 -7.38 28.12
N GLU A 252 -29.07 -7.68 27.70
CA GLU A 252 -29.86 -8.78 28.28
C GLU A 252 -29.19 -10.13 28.00
N VAL A 253 -28.73 -10.36 26.77
CA VAL A 253 -28.00 -11.60 26.43
C VAL A 253 -26.67 -11.70 27.17
N MET A 254 -25.93 -10.60 27.31
CA MET A 254 -24.68 -10.58 28.07
C MET A 254 -24.92 -10.85 29.56
N PHE A 255 -25.98 -10.30 30.14
CA PHE A 255 -26.37 -10.55 31.54
C PHE A 255 -26.72 -12.03 31.77
N LEU A 256 -27.50 -12.63 30.87
CA LEU A 256 -27.91 -14.02 30.94
C LEU A 256 -26.71 -14.97 30.82
N ASN A 257 -25.79 -14.71 29.88
CA ASN A 257 -24.55 -15.49 29.78
C ASN A 257 -23.68 -15.36 31.05
N ARG A 258 -23.58 -14.16 31.65
CA ARG A 258 -22.82 -13.96 32.90
C ARG A 258 -23.44 -14.67 34.10
N ASP A 259 -24.77 -14.64 34.25
CA ASP A 259 -25.47 -15.32 35.33
C ASP A 259 -25.27 -16.84 35.27
N VAL A 260 -25.34 -17.42 34.07
CA VAL A 260 -25.06 -18.83 33.84
C VAL A 260 -23.57 -19.15 34.08
N LEU A 261 -22.66 -18.32 33.58
CA LEU A 261 -21.22 -18.47 33.77
C LEU A 261 -20.83 -18.49 35.27
N ASN A 262 -21.51 -17.72 36.11
CA ASN A 262 -21.27 -17.68 37.56
C ASN A 262 -21.74 -18.95 38.30
N LYS A 263 -22.63 -19.74 37.69
CA LYS A 263 -23.20 -20.96 38.26
C LYS A 263 -22.49 -22.23 37.76
N ILE A 264 -21.65 -22.11 36.73
CA ILE A 264 -20.89 -23.21 36.14
C ILE A 264 -19.51 -23.35 36.83
N PRO A 265 -19.11 -24.56 37.28
CA PRO A 265 -17.78 -24.83 37.83
C PRO A 265 -16.63 -24.38 36.91
N LEU A 266 -15.51 -23.96 37.50
CA LEU A 266 -14.36 -23.38 36.76
C LEU A 266 -13.71 -24.37 35.76
N ASP A 267 -13.83 -25.66 36.02
CA ASP A 267 -13.27 -26.77 35.24
C ASP A 267 -14.22 -27.31 34.16
N ASN A 268 -15.43 -26.77 34.05
CA ASN A 268 -16.42 -27.25 33.10
C ASN A 268 -16.11 -26.75 31.67
N PRO A 269 -15.99 -27.65 30.66
CA PRO A 269 -15.61 -27.29 29.30
C PRO A 269 -16.62 -26.37 28.59
N VAL A 270 -17.90 -26.36 29.00
CA VAL A 270 -18.95 -25.51 28.43
C VAL A 270 -18.74 -24.02 28.78
N ARG A 271 -17.95 -23.73 29.82
CA ARG A 271 -17.60 -22.37 30.26
C ARG A 271 -17.01 -21.51 29.13
N VAL A 272 -16.22 -22.13 28.24
CA VAL A 272 -15.60 -21.46 27.09
C VAL A 272 -16.64 -20.87 26.13
N GLN A 273 -17.76 -21.56 25.91
CA GLN A 273 -18.81 -21.10 24.99
C GLN A 273 -19.53 -19.86 25.54
N PHE A 274 -19.81 -19.82 26.85
CA PHE A 274 -20.39 -18.66 27.52
C PHE A 274 -19.45 -17.45 27.50
N LEU A 275 -18.15 -17.68 27.75
CA LEU A 275 -17.13 -16.64 27.63
C LEU A 275 -17.05 -16.08 26.20
N ARG A 276 -17.11 -16.92 25.15
CA ARG A 276 -17.17 -16.48 23.74
C ARG A 276 -18.38 -15.58 23.48
N ASN A 277 -19.56 -15.96 23.96
CA ASN A 277 -20.78 -15.17 23.80
C ASN A 277 -20.69 -13.81 24.51
N ILE A 278 -20.16 -13.77 25.73
CA ILE A 278 -19.95 -12.50 26.47
C ILE A 278 -18.96 -11.60 25.72
N ARG A 279 -17.83 -12.14 25.26
CA ARG A 279 -16.85 -11.38 24.45
C ARG A 279 -17.50 -10.80 23.19
N ASN A 280 -18.30 -11.58 22.47
CA ASN A 280 -18.99 -11.11 21.27
C ASN A 280 -20.01 -10.01 21.57
N CYS A 281 -20.71 -10.09 22.71
CA CYS A 281 -21.61 -9.03 23.19
C CYS A 281 -20.84 -7.74 23.50
N LEU A 282 -19.74 -7.84 24.26
CA LEU A 282 -18.88 -6.70 24.59
C LEU A 282 -18.29 -6.04 23.33
N SER A 283 -17.82 -6.84 22.37
CA SER A 283 -17.29 -6.36 21.10
C SER A 283 -18.36 -5.65 20.25
N THR A 284 -19.59 -6.17 20.26
CA THR A 284 -20.73 -5.56 19.57
C THR A 284 -21.16 -4.24 20.23
N ARG A 285 -21.18 -4.20 21.57
CA ARG A 285 -21.51 -2.98 22.32
C ARG A 285 -20.43 -1.91 22.14
N PHE A 286 -19.15 -2.29 22.15
CA PHE A 286 -18.06 -1.39 21.78
C PHE A 286 -18.25 -0.81 20.37
N LYS A 287 -18.57 -1.64 19.35
CA LYS A 287 -18.79 -1.16 17.98
C LYS A 287 -19.98 -0.19 17.85
N ARG A 288 -21.03 -0.35 18.67
CA ARG A 288 -22.27 0.45 18.60
C ARG A 288 -22.28 1.68 19.50
N ALA A 289 -21.60 1.61 20.64
CA ALA A 289 -21.66 2.60 21.72
C ALA A 289 -20.29 3.15 22.14
N ASP A 290 -19.21 2.68 21.52
CA ASP A 290 -17.85 3.20 21.68
C ASP A 290 -17.31 3.15 23.12
N MET A 291 -17.76 2.14 23.88
CA MET A 291 -17.42 1.94 25.28
C MET A 291 -16.05 1.25 25.43
N ILE A 292 -14.98 2.04 25.57
CA ILE A 292 -13.59 1.56 25.61
C ILE A 292 -13.34 0.46 26.67
N GLU A 293 -14.01 0.52 27.82
CA GLU A 293 -13.87 -0.52 28.87
C GLU A 293 -14.40 -1.89 28.42
N ASP A 294 -15.38 -1.93 27.52
CA ASP A 294 -15.88 -3.19 26.96
C ASP A 294 -14.85 -3.88 26.08
N ALA A 295 -14.07 -3.09 25.33
CA ALA A 295 -12.97 -3.64 24.52
C ALA A 295 -11.88 -4.25 25.42
N LYS A 296 -11.52 -3.60 26.54
CA LYS A 296 -10.57 -4.18 27.52
C LYS A 296 -11.10 -5.48 28.13
N GLU A 297 -12.38 -5.49 28.50
CA GLU A 297 -13.01 -6.67 29.07
C GLU A 297 -13.07 -7.82 28.04
N ALA A 298 -13.44 -7.52 26.79
CA ALA A 298 -13.44 -8.49 25.70
C ALA A 298 -12.04 -9.09 25.47
N ILE A 299 -10.98 -8.27 25.48
CA ILE A 299 -9.58 -8.74 25.38
C ILE A 299 -9.22 -9.67 26.56
N SER A 300 -9.61 -9.30 27.79
CA SER A 300 -9.35 -10.10 28.98
C SER A 300 -10.03 -11.48 28.91
N ILE A 301 -11.32 -11.51 28.56
CA ILE A 301 -12.08 -12.75 28.37
C ILE A 301 -11.51 -13.57 27.22
N GLY A 302 -11.11 -12.91 26.13
CA GLY A 302 -10.43 -13.54 24.99
C GLY A 302 -9.14 -14.27 25.38
N ARG A 303 -8.32 -13.68 26.25
CA ARG A 303 -7.10 -14.31 26.78
C ARG A 303 -7.41 -15.52 27.67
N GLU A 304 -8.46 -15.45 28.48
CA GLU A 304 -8.93 -16.59 29.30
C GLU A 304 -9.36 -17.76 28.41
N ILE A 305 -10.10 -17.48 27.33
CA ILE A 305 -10.51 -18.51 26.35
C ILE A 305 -9.30 -19.15 25.67
N ILE A 306 -8.34 -18.34 25.20
CA ILE A 306 -7.12 -18.86 24.54
C ILE A 306 -6.31 -19.76 25.49
N ALA A 307 -6.22 -19.41 26.77
CA ALA A 307 -5.50 -20.21 27.77
C ALA A 307 -6.21 -21.53 28.11
N ALA A 308 -7.54 -21.59 27.98
CA ALA A 308 -8.35 -22.77 28.26
C ALA A 308 -8.45 -23.75 27.07
N LEU A 309 -8.17 -23.30 25.83
CA LEU A 309 -8.26 -24.13 24.63
C LEU A 309 -6.95 -24.90 24.37
N PRO A 310 -7.00 -26.23 24.12
CA PRO A 310 -5.84 -26.99 23.67
C PRO A 310 -5.33 -26.52 22.30
N GLY A 311 -4.02 -26.66 22.05
CA GLY A 311 -3.37 -26.23 20.79
C GLY A 311 -3.94 -26.87 19.52
N ASP A 312 -4.51 -28.06 19.63
CA ASP A 312 -5.09 -28.82 18.50
C ASP A 312 -6.58 -28.52 18.29
N ASN A 313 -7.17 -27.59 19.04
CA ASN A 313 -8.60 -27.27 18.94
C ASN A 313 -8.88 -26.43 17.66
N PRO A 314 -9.78 -26.87 16.76
CA PRO A 314 -10.10 -26.14 15.53
C PRO A 314 -10.64 -24.71 15.74
N SER A 315 -11.24 -24.43 16.91
CA SER A 315 -11.74 -23.09 17.26
C SER A 315 -10.66 -22.12 17.78
N LEU A 316 -9.42 -22.60 17.99
CA LEU A 316 -8.33 -21.77 18.52
C LEU A 316 -7.93 -20.67 17.53
N SER A 317 -7.81 -20.98 16.24
CA SER A 317 -7.46 -20.00 15.20
C SER A 317 -8.49 -18.87 15.11
N GLU A 318 -9.78 -19.21 15.09
CA GLU A 318 -10.90 -18.28 15.05
C GLU A 318 -10.91 -17.36 16.29
N CYS A 319 -10.65 -17.94 17.48
CA CYS A 319 -10.58 -17.18 18.72
C CYS A 319 -9.39 -16.23 18.73
N LEU A 320 -8.20 -16.68 18.30
CA LEU A 320 -7.02 -15.84 18.17
C LEU A 320 -7.27 -14.67 17.20
N ASN A 321 -7.89 -14.92 16.04
CA ASN A 321 -8.25 -13.86 15.08
C ASN A 321 -9.24 -12.85 15.66
N SER A 322 -10.24 -13.32 16.40
CA SER A 322 -11.21 -12.46 17.09
C SER A 322 -10.55 -11.57 18.13
N VAL A 323 -9.65 -12.12 18.96
CA VAL A 323 -8.90 -11.34 19.96
C VAL A 323 -7.95 -10.35 19.30
N GLY A 324 -7.32 -10.73 18.18
CA GLY A 324 -6.57 -9.78 17.34
C GLY A 324 -7.43 -8.60 16.89
N THR A 325 -8.71 -8.84 16.58
CA THR A 325 -9.65 -7.79 16.15
C THR A 325 -10.00 -6.86 17.32
N ASP A 326 -10.24 -7.41 18.50
CA ASP A 326 -10.54 -6.64 19.70
C ASP A 326 -9.36 -5.77 20.14
N LEU A 327 -8.14 -6.30 20.07
CA LEU A 327 -6.89 -5.56 20.31
C LEU A 327 -6.71 -4.40 19.31
N TYR A 328 -6.97 -4.64 18.02
CA TYR A 328 -6.91 -3.60 16.99
C TYR A 328 -7.96 -2.52 17.19
N ASN A 329 -9.19 -2.91 17.52
CA ASN A 329 -10.28 -1.99 17.83
C ASN A 329 -9.93 -1.09 19.02
N TYR A 330 -9.37 -1.67 20.09
CA TYR A 330 -8.88 -0.91 21.23
C TYR A 330 -7.74 0.06 20.85
N TYR A 331 -6.77 -0.41 20.07
CA TYR A 331 -5.71 0.43 19.51
C TYR A 331 -6.28 1.61 18.71
N SER A 332 -7.25 1.36 17.81
CA SER A 332 -7.82 2.39 16.93
C SER A 332 -8.45 3.57 17.69
N ARG A 333 -8.84 3.35 18.96
CA ARG A 333 -9.46 4.37 19.82
C ARG A 333 -8.51 5.01 20.81
N THR A 334 -7.46 4.30 21.22
CA THR A 334 -6.54 4.75 22.29
C THR A 334 -5.17 5.17 21.76
N ASP A 335 -4.87 4.81 20.51
CA ASP A 335 -3.59 5.03 19.87
C ASP A 335 -2.39 4.31 20.52
N ALA A 336 -2.67 3.33 21.39
CA ALA A 336 -1.67 2.58 22.15
C ALA A 336 -1.02 1.48 21.28
N VAL A 337 0.12 1.81 20.67
CA VAL A 337 0.82 0.96 19.68
C VAL A 337 1.15 -0.45 20.19
N ASP A 338 1.40 -0.63 21.49
CA ASP A 338 1.66 -1.95 22.09
C ASP A 338 0.52 -2.95 21.83
N TYR A 339 -0.73 -2.47 21.78
CA TYR A 339 -1.90 -3.30 21.47
C TYR A 339 -1.96 -3.70 20.00
N LEU A 340 -1.46 -2.86 19.08
CA LEU A 340 -1.33 -3.21 17.66
C LEU A 340 -0.26 -4.29 17.46
N GLU A 341 0.89 -4.15 18.13
CA GLU A 341 1.96 -5.17 18.08
C GLU A 341 1.49 -6.51 18.66
N GLU A 342 0.74 -6.47 19.76
CA GLU A 342 0.11 -7.65 20.33
C GLU A 342 -0.92 -8.27 19.38
N ALA A 343 -1.77 -7.45 18.75
CA ALA A 343 -2.75 -7.91 17.76
C ALA A 343 -2.06 -8.67 16.61
N ILE A 344 -0.95 -8.13 16.11
CA ILE A 344 -0.14 -8.77 15.05
C ILE A 344 0.43 -10.10 15.54
N ARG A 345 1.01 -10.14 16.74
CA ARG A 345 1.58 -11.37 17.33
C ARG A 345 0.51 -12.47 17.47
N ILE A 346 -0.67 -12.13 18.00
CA ILE A 346 -1.78 -13.08 18.18
C ILE A 346 -2.34 -13.53 16.82
N THR A 347 -2.49 -12.62 15.87
CA THR A 347 -3.01 -12.98 14.53
C THR A 347 -2.01 -13.81 13.74
N ARG A 348 -0.69 -13.60 13.90
CA ARG A 348 0.35 -14.51 13.37
C ARG A 348 0.21 -15.92 13.95
N GLN A 349 -0.07 -16.04 15.24
CA GLN A 349 -0.34 -17.34 15.87
C GLN A 349 -1.61 -17.99 15.31
N ALA A 350 -2.66 -17.20 15.02
CA ALA A 350 -3.87 -17.70 14.34
C ALA A 350 -3.55 -18.30 12.96
N VAL A 351 -2.75 -17.60 12.15
CA VAL A 351 -2.32 -18.10 10.82
C VAL A 351 -1.47 -19.37 10.93
N ALA A 352 -0.59 -19.45 11.93
CA ALA A 352 0.28 -20.61 12.15
C ALA A 352 -0.47 -21.86 12.64
N THR A 353 -1.58 -21.67 13.36
CA THR A 353 -2.42 -22.75 13.91
C THR A 353 -3.55 -23.19 12.96
N SER A 354 -3.90 -22.37 11.97
CA SER A 354 -4.93 -22.69 10.97
C SER A 354 -4.40 -23.68 9.91
N PRO A 355 -5.09 -24.80 9.62
CA PRO A 355 -4.80 -25.66 8.47
C PRO A 355 -4.76 -24.89 7.14
N LEU A 356 -4.04 -25.39 6.13
CA LEU A 356 -3.90 -24.72 4.83
C LEU A 356 -5.22 -24.66 4.04
N ASP A 357 -6.11 -25.61 4.28
CA ASP A 357 -7.43 -25.81 3.67
C ASP A 357 -8.58 -25.20 4.49
N ASP A 358 -8.27 -24.47 5.57
CA ASP A 358 -9.27 -23.82 6.41
C ASP A 358 -10.00 -22.67 5.68
N VAL A 359 -11.33 -22.70 5.69
CA VAL A 359 -12.23 -21.71 5.07
C VAL A 359 -12.04 -20.31 5.65
N TYR A 360 -11.59 -20.20 6.91
CA TYR A 360 -11.35 -18.91 7.58
C TYR A 360 -9.92 -18.39 7.44
N ARG A 361 -9.00 -19.20 6.88
CA ARG A 361 -7.61 -18.81 6.64
C ARG A 361 -7.48 -17.57 5.74
N PRO A 362 -8.23 -17.42 4.63
CA PRO A 362 -8.16 -16.21 3.79
C PRO A 362 -8.53 -14.94 4.58
N GLU A 363 -9.53 -15.00 5.45
CA GLU A 363 -9.94 -13.87 6.30
C GLU A 363 -8.85 -13.51 7.31
N THR A 364 -8.30 -14.51 8.00
CA THR A 364 -7.23 -14.31 8.99
C THR A 364 -5.96 -13.73 8.36
N LEU A 365 -5.59 -14.19 7.17
CA LEU A 365 -4.49 -13.63 6.37
C LEU A 365 -4.77 -12.18 5.94
N SER A 366 -5.99 -11.88 5.51
CA SER A 366 -6.40 -10.51 5.15
C SER A 366 -6.36 -9.58 6.36
N HIS A 367 -6.76 -10.08 7.52
CA HIS A 367 -6.72 -9.32 8.77
C HIS A 367 -5.28 -9.06 9.22
N LEU A 368 -4.40 -10.07 9.20
CA LEU A 368 -2.97 -9.88 9.48
C LEU A 368 -2.35 -8.85 8.52
N GLY A 369 -2.67 -8.93 7.23
CA GLY A 369 -2.23 -7.95 6.24
C GLY A 369 -2.64 -6.53 6.63
N GLN A 370 -3.91 -6.34 7.01
CA GLN A 370 -4.39 -5.03 7.48
C GLN A 370 -3.62 -4.52 8.70
N LEU A 371 -3.39 -5.35 9.72
CA LEU A 371 -2.68 -4.95 10.94
C LEU A 371 -1.24 -4.54 10.63
N LEU A 372 -0.54 -5.28 9.78
CA LEU A 372 0.82 -4.97 9.36
C LEU A 372 0.90 -3.66 8.56
N GLY A 373 -0.06 -3.40 7.66
CA GLY A 373 -0.14 -2.13 6.93
C GLY A 373 -0.43 -0.93 7.85
N GLN A 374 -1.18 -1.14 8.93
CA GLN A 374 -1.38 -0.12 9.98
C GLN A 374 -0.11 0.11 10.78
N LEU A 375 0.65 -0.93 11.10
CA LEU A 375 1.94 -0.80 11.78
C LEU A 375 2.94 -0.04 10.91
N PHE A 376 3.00 -0.33 9.62
CA PHE A 376 3.76 0.45 8.65
C PHE A 376 3.36 1.93 8.66
N SER A 377 2.06 2.23 8.64
CA SER A 377 1.57 3.62 8.67
C SER A 377 2.01 4.38 9.94
N ARG A 378 2.33 3.67 11.03
CA ARG A 378 2.78 4.24 12.31
C ARG A 378 4.29 4.33 12.47
N LYS A 379 5.01 3.28 12.06
CA LYS A 379 6.46 3.17 12.26
C LYS A 379 7.28 3.54 11.03
N GLY A 380 6.66 3.51 9.85
CA GLY A 380 7.34 3.70 8.57
C GLY A 380 8.29 2.55 8.19
N THR A 381 8.22 1.41 8.90
CA THR A 381 9.09 0.26 8.68
C THR A 381 8.63 -0.52 7.45
N ILE A 382 9.34 -0.38 6.35
CA ILE A 382 8.94 -0.94 5.05
C ILE A 382 8.75 -2.46 5.13
N GLU A 383 9.51 -3.15 5.96
CA GLU A 383 9.41 -4.60 6.18
C GLU A 383 8.01 -5.05 6.61
N ASP A 384 7.31 -4.24 7.43
CA ASP A 384 5.95 -4.53 7.85
C ASP A 384 4.97 -4.43 6.67
N LEU A 385 5.19 -3.49 5.75
CA LEU A 385 4.39 -3.33 4.54
C LEU A 385 4.59 -4.50 3.56
N ASP A 386 5.79 -5.04 3.45
CA ASP A 386 6.04 -6.17 2.55
C ASP A 386 5.47 -7.47 3.08
N GLU A 387 5.60 -7.71 4.39
CA GLU A 387 4.90 -8.83 5.01
C GLU A 387 3.40 -8.68 4.79
N SER A 388 2.85 -7.47 4.98
CA SER A 388 1.43 -7.16 4.74
C SER A 388 0.97 -7.53 3.32
N ILE A 389 1.76 -7.17 2.30
CA ILE A 389 1.47 -7.50 0.90
C ILE A 389 1.57 -9.01 0.68
N SER A 390 2.60 -9.67 1.22
CA SER A 390 2.79 -11.12 1.10
C SER A 390 1.62 -11.91 1.68
N VAL A 391 1.17 -11.61 2.91
CA VAL A 391 0.01 -12.29 3.49
C VAL A 391 -1.29 -11.94 2.79
N SER A 392 -1.43 -10.73 2.24
CA SER A 392 -2.59 -10.34 1.43
C SER A 392 -2.64 -11.09 0.09
N ARG A 393 -1.50 -11.35 -0.55
CA ARG A 393 -1.42 -12.21 -1.74
C ARG A 393 -1.83 -13.64 -1.43
N GLN A 394 -1.36 -14.19 -0.32
CA GLN A 394 -1.77 -15.53 0.13
C GLN A 394 -3.28 -15.59 0.36
N SER A 395 -3.88 -14.57 0.99
CA SER A 395 -5.33 -14.46 1.19
C SER A 395 -6.10 -14.51 -0.14
N ILE A 396 -5.64 -13.80 -1.17
CA ILE A 396 -6.30 -13.77 -2.48
C ILE A 396 -6.12 -15.08 -3.25
N ALA A 397 -4.94 -15.70 -3.14
CA ALA A 397 -4.64 -16.97 -3.79
C ALA A 397 -5.50 -18.13 -3.26
N THR A 398 -5.90 -18.08 -1.99
CA THR A 398 -6.78 -19.06 -1.34
C THR A 398 -8.27 -18.67 -1.38
N THR A 399 -8.61 -17.48 -1.90
CA THR A 399 -10.00 -17.02 -2.06
C THR A 399 -10.57 -17.52 -3.40
N PRO A 400 -11.72 -18.24 -3.43
CA PRO A 400 -12.42 -18.59 -4.67
C PRO A 400 -12.74 -17.36 -5.55
N LEU A 401 -12.86 -17.54 -6.86
CA LEU A 401 -13.11 -16.42 -7.80
C LEU A 401 -14.50 -15.80 -7.65
N ASP A 402 -15.48 -16.60 -7.21
CA ASP A 402 -16.90 -16.27 -7.03
C ASP A 402 -17.24 -15.84 -5.58
N ASP A 403 -16.25 -15.77 -4.70
CA ASP A 403 -16.42 -15.31 -3.31
C ASP A 403 -16.84 -13.82 -3.28
N SER A 404 -17.93 -13.53 -2.57
CA SER A 404 -18.49 -12.17 -2.41
C SER A 404 -17.54 -11.19 -1.72
N ASP A 405 -16.57 -11.69 -0.94
CA ASP A 405 -15.58 -10.88 -0.23
C ASP A 405 -14.29 -10.67 -1.04
N ARG A 406 -14.14 -11.36 -2.19
CA ARG A 406 -12.98 -11.20 -3.07
C ARG A 406 -12.73 -9.74 -3.49
N PRO A 407 -13.73 -8.94 -3.90
CA PRO A 407 -13.50 -7.54 -4.28
C PRO A 407 -12.92 -6.71 -3.13
N ARG A 408 -13.36 -6.96 -1.89
CA ARG A 408 -12.85 -6.28 -0.69
C ARG A 408 -11.41 -6.67 -0.39
N ARG A 409 -11.06 -7.95 -0.56
CA ARG A 409 -9.66 -8.44 -0.42
C ARG A 409 -8.75 -7.84 -1.51
N LEU A 410 -9.26 -7.70 -2.74
CA LEU A 410 -8.56 -7.02 -3.84
C LEU A 410 -8.31 -5.53 -3.53
N ASP A 411 -9.32 -4.78 -3.07
CA ASP A 411 -9.14 -3.36 -2.76
C ASP A 411 -8.10 -3.15 -1.63
N LYS A 412 -8.09 -4.04 -0.61
CA LYS A 412 -7.08 -4.03 0.46
C LYS A 412 -5.65 -4.17 -0.09
N ILE A 413 -5.36 -5.20 -0.89
CA ILE A 413 -4.00 -5.35 -1.46
C ILE A 413 -3.65 -4.19 -2.38
N CYS A 414 -4.60 -3.67 -3.16
CA CYS A 414 -4.37 -2.51 -4.01
C CYS A 414 -3.88 -1.32 -3.17
N ASN A 415 -4.53 -1.05 -2.03
CA ASN A 415 -4.15 0.04 -1.14
C ASN A 415 -2.73 -0.14 -0.58
N LEU A 416 -2.35 -1.36 -0.19
CA LEU A 416 -0.99 -1.67 0.27
C LEU A 416 0.06 -1.49 -0.84
N LEU A 417 -0.22 -1.97 -2.06
CA LEU A 417 0.64 -1.75 -3.23
C LEU A 417 0.77 -0.26 -3.57
N GLY A 418 -0.31 0.50 -3.43
CA GLY A 418 -0.28 1.96 -3.58
C GLY A 418 0.59 2.65 -2.53
N GLN A 419 0.50 2.24 -1.26
CA GLN A 419 1.36 2.74 -0.19
C GLN A 419 2.84 2.39 -0.43
N ARG A 420 3.11 1.18 -0.94
CA ARG A 420 4.47 0.76 -1.27
C ARG A 420 5.02 1.58 -2.43
N PHE A 421 4.24 1.76 -3.50
CA PHE A 421 4.58 2.67 -4.60
C PHE A 421 4.91 4.08 -4.10
N LEU A 422 4.11 4.67 -3.22
CA LEU A 422 4.39 6.01 -2.68
C LEU A 422 5.67 6.06 -1.84
N SER A 423 6.08 4.93 -1.26
CA SER A 423 7.25 4.84 -0.38
C SER A 423 8.53 4.48 -1.14
N THR A 424 8.43 3.66 -2.18
CA THR A 424 9.57 3.12 -2.94
C THR A 424 9.70 3.75 -4.32
N GLY A 425 8.60 4.22 -4.91
CA GLY A 425 8.53 4.65 -6.30
C GLY A 425 8.45 3.51 -7.32
N ALA A 426 8.26 2.25 -6.91
CA ALA A 426 8.27 1.09 -7.82
C ALA A 426 7.04 1.04 -8.74
N MET A 427 7.21 1.30 -10.04
CA MET A 427 6.08 1.41 -10.98
C MET A 427 5.28 0.11 -11.13
N GLU A 428 5.91 -1.05 -10.97
CA GLU A 428 5.24 -2.35 -11.05
C GLU A 428 4.16 -2.52 -9.99
N ASP A 429 4.35 -2.00 -8.78
CA ASP A 429 3.33 -2.03 -7.71
C ASP A 429 2.10 -1.22 -8.11
N LEU A 430 2.32 -0.08 -8.78
CA LEU A 430 1.24 0.76 -9.25
C LEU A 430 0.45 0.09 -10.38
N GLU A 431 1.14 -0.55 -11.34
CA GLU A 431 0.49 -1.29 -12.43
C GLU A 431 -0.28 -2.51 -11.92
N GLU A 432 0.28 -3.28 -10.97
CA GLU A 432 -0.43 -4.37 -10.31
C GLU A 432 -1.68 -3.85 -9.60
N ALA A 433 -1.57 -2.74 -8.86
CA ALA A 433 -2.71 -2.15 -8.17
C ALA A 433 -3.79 -1.61 -9.13
N ILE A 434 -3.42 -1.02 -10.27
CA ILE A 434 -4.38 -0.58 -11.31
C ILE A 434 -5.12 -1.79 -11.88
N SER A 435 -4.38 -2.86 -12.22
CA SER A 435 -4.96 -4.11 -12.75
C SER A 435 -5.95 -4.73 -11.76
N LEU A 436 -5.55 -4.89 -10.50
CA LEU A 436 -6.40 -5.49 -9.46
C LEU A 436 -7.62 -4.61 -9.14
N THR A 437 -7.47 -3.27 -9.15
CA THR A 437 -8.60 -2.36 -8.94
C THR A 437 -9.61 -2.46 -10.08
N ARG A 438 -9.14 -2.58 -11.33
CA ARG A 438 -10.02 -2.79 -12.51
C ARG A 438 -10.76 -4.13 -12.43
N GLN A 439 -10.09 -5.20 -11.98
CA GLN A 439 -10.73 -6.49 -11.75
C GLN A 439 -11.82 -6.41 -10.67
N ALA A 440 -11.56 -5.73 -9.55
CA ALA A 440 -12.55 -5.52 -8.49
C ALA A 440 -13.78 -4.74 -9.01
N ILE A 441 -13.59 -3.69 -9.80
CA ILE A 441 -14.68 -2.91 -10.40
C ILE A 441 -15.50 -3.75 -11.40
N ALA A 442 -14.87 -4.68 -12.13
CA ALA A 442 -15.56 -5.50 -13.12
C ALA A 442 -16.60 -6.46 -12.50
N VAL A 443 -16.38 -6.89 -11.26
CA VAL A 443 -17.25 -7.86 -10.56
C VAL A 443 -18.28 -7.22 -9.63
N LEU A 444 -18.10 -5.94 -9.25
CA LEU A 444 -19.03 -5.22 -8.37
C LEU A 444 -20.25 -4.68 -9.14
N PRO A 445 -21.50 -4.85 -8.67
CA PRO A 445 -22.68 -4.21 -9.26
C PRO A 445 -22.56 -2.68 -9.35
N LEU A 446 -23.24 -2.06 -10.32
CA LEU A 446 -23.16 -0.61 -10.59
C LEU A 446 -23.57 0.27 -9.39
N ASP A 447 -24.52 -0.22 -8.60
CA ASP A 447 -25.11 0.41 -7.41
C ASP A 447 -24.42 0.01 -6.11
N HIS A 448 -23.40 -0.84 -6.16
CA HIS A 448 -22.70 -1.32 -4.97
C HIS A 448 -21.83 -0.20 -4.34
N PRO A 449 -21.96 0.10 -3.02
CA PRO A 449 -21.17 1.16 -2.36
C PRO A 449 -19.65 1.01 -2.53
N ASP A 450 -19.13 -0.23 -2.43
CA ASP A 450 -17.69 -0.50 -2.61
C ASP A 450 -17.19 -0.15 -4.02
N ARG A 451 -18.07 -0.12 -5.03
CA ARG A 451 -17.69 0.26 -6.39
C ARG A 451 -17.28 1.73 -6.45
N LEU A 452 -17.97 2.62 -5.74
CA LEU A 452 -17.62 4.05 -5.68
C LEU A 452 -16.28 4.28 -4.99
N ALA A 453 -15.97 3.51 -3.95
CA ALA A 453 -14.67 3.53 -3.29
C ALA A 453 -13.55 3.09 -4.24
N SER A 454 -13.72 1.96 -4.94
CA SER A 454 -12.74 1.47 -5.90
C SER A 454 -12.55 2.41 -7.11
N LEU A 455 -13.59 3.10 -7.58
CA LEU A 455 -13.47 4.10 -8.65
C LEU A 455 -12.61 5.30 -8.22
N GLY A 456 -12.79 5.79 -6.99
CA GLY A 456 -11.94 6.86 -6.44
C GLY A 456 -10.49 6.42 -6.25
N ASN A 457 -10.27 5.18 -5.80
CA ASN A 457 -8.94 4.59 -5.69
C ASN A 457 -8.27 4.44 -7.07
N LEU A 458 -9.01 3.99 -8.09
CA LEU A 458 -8.52 3.90 -9.47
C LEU A 458 -8.12 5.27 -10.01
N ALA A 459 -8.94 6.31 -9.78
CA ALA A 459 -8.64 7.67 -10.20
C ALA A 459 -7.29 8.15 -9.64
N ASN A 460 -7.05 7.95 -8.34
CA ASN A 460 -5.79 8.31 -7.70
C ASN A 460 -4.60 7.56 -8.31
N ARG A 461 -4.74 6.26 -8.60
CA ARG A 461 -3.66 5.45 -9.18
C ARG A 461 -3.33 5.86 -10.60
N LEU A 462 -4.35 6.16 -11.41
CA LEU A 462 -4.17 6.70 -12.75
C LEU A 462 -3.49 8.07 -12.71
N ASN A 463 -3.84 8.92 -11.72
CA ASN A 463 -3.15 10.17 -11.50
C ASN A 463 -1.67 9.96 -11.12
N TRP A 464 -1.36 9.03 -10.22
CA TRP A 464 0.03 8.69 -9.89
C TRP A 464 0.81 8.16 -11.10
N ARG A 465 0.17 7.36 -11.95
CA ARG A 465 0.78 6.89 -13.19
C ARG A 465 1.03 8.05 -14.13
N PHE A 466 0.06 8.95 -14.27
CA PHE A 466 0.22 10.18 -15.02
C PHE A 466 1.39 11.04 -14.50
N SER A 467 1.54 11.22 -13.18
CA SER A 467 2.70 11.95 -12.62
C SER A 467 4.04 11.33 -13.00
N ARG A 468 4.08 10.01 -13.26
CA ARG A 468 5.29 9.27 -13.64
C ARG A 468 5.52 9.20 -15.15
N THR A 469 4.47 9.09 -15.96
CA THR A 469 4.55 8.82 -17.41
C THR A 469 4.16 10.02 -18.27
N ASN A 470 3.53 11.04 -17.67
CA ASN A 470 2.88 12.17 -18.32
C ASN A 470 1.83 11.75 -19.38
N ALA A 471 1.25 10.56 -19.24
CA ALA A 471 0.24 10.03 -20.18
C ALA A 471 -1.11 10.74 -20.00
N ILE A 472 -1.43 11.68 -20.89
CA ILE A 472 -2.65 12.52 -20.81
C ILE A 472 -3.95 11.69 -20.70
N GLN A 473 -3.99 10.51 -21.31
CA GLN A 473 -5.15 9.62 -21.26
C GLN A 473 -5.48 9.17 -19.83
N ASP A 474 -4.47 8.95 -18.99
CA ASP A 474 -4.65 8.50 -17.61
C ASP A 474 -5.25 9.61 -16.74
N ILE A 475 -4.78 10.85 -16.89
CA ILE A 475 -5.31 11.97 -16.12
C ILE A 475 -6.74 12.34 -16.57
N ASP A 476 -7.04 12.22 -17.86
CA ASP A 476 -8.40 12.42 -18.36
C ASP A 476 -9.36 11.34 -17.84
N GLU A 477 -8.93 10.08 -17.78
CA GLU A 477 -9.69 8.99 -17.14
C GLU A 477 -9.86 9.26 -15.64
N ALA A 478 -8.81 9.66 -14.92
CA ALA A 478 -8.85 9.97 -13.49
C ALA A 478 -9.83 11.11 -13.16
N ILE A 479 -9.84 12.19 -13.95
CA ILE A 479 -10.75 13.33 -13.82
C ILE A 479 -12.20 12.89 -14.08
N SER A 480 -12.43 12.07 -15.12
CA SER A 480 -13.75 11.51 -15.42
C SER A 480 -14.29 10.64 -14.28
N LEU A 481 -13.47 9.71 -13.76
CA LEU A 481 -13.81 8.85 -12.64
C LEU A 481 -14.10 9.65 -11.37
N SER A 482 -13.30 10.67 -11.07
CA SER A 482 -13.48 11.54 -9.91
C SER A 482 -14.79 12.33 -9.99
N ARG A 483 -15.13 12.84 -11.18
CA ARG A 483 -16.40 13.55 -11.42
C ARG A 483 -17.60 12.62 -11.24
N HIS A 484 -17.53 11.38 -11.73
CA HIS A 484 -18.57 10.38 -11.51
C HIS A 484 -18.75 10.04 -10.02
N ALA A 485 -17.64 9.84 -9.29
CA ALA A 485 -17.69 9.55 -7.86
C ALA A 485 -18.34 10.70 -7.07
N ILE A 486 -18.00 11.95 -7.38
CA ILE A 486 -18.59 13.14 -6.73
C ILE A 486 -20.07 13.29 -7.06
N ALA A 487 -20.50 12.95 -8.29
CA ALA A 487 -21.90 13.02 -8.69
C ALA A 487 -22.78 11.97 -7.98
N ALA A 488 -22.22 10.80 -7.67
CA ALA A 488 -22.94 9.71 -7.02
C ALA A 488 -23.05 9.85 -5.49
N VAL A 489 -22.19 10.65 -4.86
CA VAL A 489 -22.11 10.79 -3.40
C VAL A 489 -22.99 11.97 -2.92
N PRO A 490 -23.92 11.78 -1.97
CA PRO A 490 -24.73 12.86 -1.38
C PRO A 490 -23.90 14.00 -0.78
N LEU A 491 -24.45 15.22 -0.73
CA LEU A 491 -23.74 16.43 -0.27
C LEU A 491 -23.26 16.34 1.19
N ASP A 492 -24.02 15.65 2.04
CA ASP A 492 -23.81 15.46 3.48
C ASP A 492 -22.98 14.21 3.83
N HIS A 493 -22.54 13.46 2.83
CA HIS A 493 -21.78 12.23 3.06
C HIS A 493 -20.36 12.52 3.55
N ALA A 494 -19.95 11.89 4.66
CA ALA A 494 -18.67 12.12 5.31
C ALA A 494 -17.44 11.99 4.38
N MET A 495 -17.49 11.05 3.43
CA MET A 495 -16.38 10.82 2.47
C MET A 495 -16.33 11.81 1.29
N ARG A 496 -17.34 12.68 1.12
CA ARG A 496 -17.41 13.61 0.00
C ARG A 496 -16.23 14.57 -0.04
N ALA A 497 -15.82 15.07 1.13
CA ALA A 497 -14.68 15.97 1.25
C ALA A 497 -13.40 15.37 0.65
N ARG A 498 -13.14 14.08 0.90
CA ARG A 498 -11.98 13.35 0.38
C ARG A 498 -11.99 13.25 -1.15
N TYR A 499 -13.15 12.93 -1.74
CA TYR A 499 -13.28 12.88 -3.20
C TYR A 499 -13.06 14.24 -3.85
N LEU A 500 -13.53 15.33 -3.21
CA LEU A 500 -13.29 16.70 -3.69
C LEU A 500 -11.80 17.09 -3.61
N VAL A 501 -11.08 16.72 -2.54
CA VAL A 501 -9.62 16.96 -2.46
C VAL A 501 -8.89 16.27 -3.60
N ASN A 502 -9.16 14.98 -3.82
CA ASN A 502 -8.49 14.21 -4.88
C ASN A 502 -8.82 14.78 -6.26
N PHE A 503 -10.07 15.16 -6.50
CA PHE A 503 -10.48 15.77 -7.76
C PHE A 503 -9.77 17.11 -8.03
N ALA A 504 -9.63 17.96 -7.01
CA ALA A 504 -8.87 19.20 -7.14
C ALA A 504 -7.39 18.92 -7.48
N ASN A 505 -6.79 17.90 -6.88
CA ASN A 505 -5.41 17.50 -7.20
C ASN A 505 -5.29 16.98 -8.64
N HIS A 506 -6.22 16.16 -9.13
CA HIS A 506 -6.19 15.67 -10.51
C HIS A 506 -6.29 16.80 -11.54
N LEU A 507 -7.16 17.79 -11.28
CA LEU A 507 -7.25 19.00 -12.13
C LEU A 507 -5.94 19.80 -12.10
N TYR A 508 -5.33 19.94 -10.93
CA TYR A 508 -4.06 20.63 -10.76
C TYR A 508 -2.89 19.92 -11.44
N ASP A 509 -2.82 18.61 -11.36
CA ASP A 509 -1.77 17.82 -12.02
C ASP A 509 -1.89 17.93 -13.54
N ARG A 510 -3.13 17.89 -14.09
CA ARG A 510 -3.34 18.18 -15.52
C ARG A 510 -2.95 19.60 -15.89
N PHE A 511 -3.31 20.59 -15.08
CA PHE A 511 -2.90 21.98 -15.27
C PHE A 511 -1.37 22.10 -15.31
N SER A 512 -0.67 21.46 -14.38
CA SER A 512 0.80 21.53 -14.26
C SER A 512 1.50 21.03 -15.53
N SER A 513 0.96 20.01 -16.20
CA SER A 513 1.54 19.47 -17.45
C SER A 513 1.05 20.16 -18.73
N THR A 514 -0.15 20.74 -18.73
CA THR A 514 -0.80 21.26 -19.96
C THR A 514 -0.96 22.79 -20.00
N ASP A 515 -0.68 23.47 -18.88
CA ASP A 515 -0.87 24.91 -18.65
C ASP A 515 -2.31 25.41 -18.91
N ARG A 516 -3.31 24.52 -18.78
CA ARG A 516 -4.73 24.84 -18.98
C ARG A 516 -5.32 25.57 -17.78
N VAL A 517 -5.39 26.89 -17.87
CA VAL A 517 -5.83 27.77 -16.77
C VAL A 517 -7.25 27.46 -16.27
N GLU A 518 -8.13 26.95 -17.13
CA GLU A 518 -9.49 26.54 -16.73
C GLU A 518 -9.47 25.45 -15.66
N ASP A 519 -8.52 24.51 -15.75
CA ASP A 519 -8.38 23.43 -14.78
C ASP A 519 -7.89 23.96 -13.42
N LEU A 520 -7.02 24.97 -13.41
CA LEU A 520 -6.57 25.62 -12.17
C LEU A 520 -7.72 26.35 -11.47
N GLU A 521 -8.57 27.07 -12.20
CA GLU A 521 -9.72 27.77 -11.61
C GLU A 521 -10.79 26.78 -11.12
N GLU A 522 -11.03 25.68 -11.86
CA GLU A 522 -11.90 24.59 -11.39
C GLU A 522 -11.32 23.94 -10.12
N ALA A 523 -10.01 23.66 -10.08
CA ALA A 523 -9.33 23.09 -8.91
C ALA A 523 -9.48 23.99 -7.67
N VAL A 524 -9.28 25.31 -7.80
CA VAL A 524 -9.47 26.27 -6.69
C VAL A 524 -10.92 26.24 -6.18
N SER A 525 -11.90 26.22 -7.09
CA SER A 525 -13.32 26.14 -6.73
C SER A 525 -13.63 24.85 -5.97
N VAL A 526 -13.17 23.71 -6.47
CA VAL A 526 -13.38 22.38 -5.87
C VAL A 526 -12.69 22.29 -4.50
N ALA A 527 -11.47 22.79 -4.35
CA ALA A 527 -10.75 22.79 -3.08
C ALA A 527 -11.46 23.63 -2.01
N ARG A 528 -12.06 24.78 -2.38
CA ARG A 528 -12.89 25.59 -1.48
C ARG A 528 -14.16 24.85 -1.05
N GLN A 529 -14.81 24.12 -1.97
CA GLN A 529 -15.97 23.28 -1.64
C GLN A 529 -15.59 22.18 -0.64
N SER A 530 -14.45 21.51 -0.86
CA SER A 530 -13.94 20.51 0.08
C SER A 530 -13.74 21.08 1.49
N LEU A 531 -13.08 22.24 1.61
CA LEU A 531 -12.87 22.89 2.92
C LEU A 531 -14.16 23.36 3.59
N THR A 532 -15.22 23.62 2.82
CA THR A 532 -16.54 23.96 3.36
C THR A 532 -17.26 22.71 3.89
N ALA A 533 -17.06 21.56 3.24
CA ALA A 533 -17.65 20.29 3.65
C ALA A 533 -16.91 19.63 4.84
N THR A 534 -15.63 19.93 5.04
CA THR A 534 -14.82 19.38 6.13
C THR A 534 -15.03 20.19 7.44
N PRO A 535 -15.43 19.58 8.57
CA PRO A 535 -15.49 20.25 9.86
C PRO A 535 -14.14 20.86 10.30
N ALA A 536 -14.17 21.90 11.14
CA ALA A 536 -12.97 22.65 11.55
C ALA A 536 -11.97 21.81 12.38
N ASP A 537 -12.48 20.83 13.11
CA ASP A 537 -11.79 19.90 14.00
C ASP A 537 -11.39 18.57 13.32
N HIS A 538 -11.74 18.40 12.04
CA HIS A 538 -11.42 17.16 11.32
C HIS A 538 -9.89 17.03 11.10
N PRO A 539 -9.27 15.88 11.42
CA PRO A 539 -7.81 15.67 11.28
C PRO A 539 -7.26 15.99 9.88
N ASP A 540 -7.98 15.57 8.83
CA ASP A 540 -7.56 15.76 7.44
C ASP A 540 -7.79 17.18 6.89
N ARG A 541 -8.38 18.10 7.68
CA ARG A 541 -8.59 19.49 7.24
C ARG A 541 -7.28 20.18 6.87
N SER A 542 -6.21 19.85 7.60
CA SER A 542 -4.86 20.40 7.36
C SER A 542 -4.35 20.13 5.93
N VAL A 543 -4.68 18.96 5.36
CA VAL A 543 -4.34 18.59 3.97
C VAL A 543 -5.06 19.50 2.98
N GLY A 544 -6.38 19.66 3.13
CA GLY A 544 -7.17 20.53 2.27
C GLY A 544 -6.72 22.00 2.31
N LEU A 545 -6.28 22.48 3.48
CA LEU A 545 -5.78 23.85 3.65
C LEU A 545 -4.47 24.06 2.88
N SER A 546 -3.53 23.12 2.97
CA SER A 546 -2.25 23.25 2.26
C SER A 546 -2.42 23.08 0.75
N ASN A 547 -3.26 22.15 0.30
CA ASN A 547 -3.54 21.97 -1.13
C ASN A 547 -4.16 23.24 -1.75
N LEU A 548 -5.15 23.85 -1.09
CA LEU A 548 -5.68 25.14 -1.56
C LEU A 548 -4.60 26.24 -1.58
N GLY A 549 -3.69 26.25 -0.60
CA GLY A 549 -2.56 27.18 -0.57
C GLY A 549 -1.66 27.03 -1.80
N LEU A 550 -1.34 25.80 -2.21
CA LEU A 550 -0.59 25.52 -3.45
C LEU A 550 -1.30 26.07 -4.69
N LEU A 551 -2.59 25.76 -4.86
CA LEU A 551 -3.40 26.24 -5.99
C LEU A 551 -3.42 27.78 -6.09
N LEU A 552 -3.63 28.46 -4.96
CA LEU A 552 -3.64 29.92 -4.90
C LEU A 552 -2.26 30.51 -5.19
N SER A 553 -1.19 29.87 -4.71
CA SER A 553 0.18 30.32 -4.96
C SER A 553 0.56 30.19 -6.44
N ASP A 554 0.08 29.15 -7.12
CA ASP A 554 0.27 28.97 -8.56
C ASP A 554 -0.56 29.98 -9.36
N ARG A 555 -1.82 30.21 -8.96
CA ARG A 555 -2.66 31.26 -9.53
C ARG A 555 -2.03 32.65 -9.36
N PHE A 556 -1.39 32.93 -8.23
CA PHE A 556 -0.61 34.15 -8.03
C PHE A 556 0.55 34.27 -9.01
N THR A 557 1.29 33.19 -9.26
CA THR A 557 2.44 33.21 -10.18
C THR A 557 2.00 33.64 -11.60
N ARG A 558 0.79 33.26 -12.01
CA ARG A 558 0.19 33.62 -13.30
C ARG A 558 -0.47 35.00 -13.30
N THR A 559 -1.29 35.32 -12.30
CA THR A 559 -2.14 36.52 -12.29
C THR A 559 -1.49 37.73 -11.61
N GLY A 560 -0.51 37.51 -10.74
CA GLY A 560 0.11 38.53 -9.90
C GLY A 560 -0.78 39.07 -8.77
N ARG A 561 -1.94 38.47 -8.49
CA ARG A 561 -2.88 38.92 -7.45
C ARG A 561 -2.32 38.68 -6.05
N MET A 562 -1.95 39.74 -5.35
CA MET A 562 -1.34 39.64 -4.02
C MET A 562 -2.26 38.96 -2.99
N GLU A 563 -3.57 39.09 -3.14
CA GLU A 563 -4.55 38.44 -2.27
C GLU A 563 -4.41 36.91 -2.27
N ASP A 564 -4.07 36.32 -3.42
CA ASP A 564 -3.93 34.87 -3.56
C ASP A 564 -2.71 34.34 -2.77
N ILE A 565 -1.56 35.02 -2.85
CA ILE A 565 -0.37 34.59 -2.12
C ILE A 565 -0.49 34.86 -0.61
N GLU A 566 -1.16 35.93 -0.22
CA GLU A 566 -1.45 36.23 1.19
C GLU A 566 -2.41 35.20 1.80
N GLU A 567 -3.46 34.82 1.06
CA GLU A 567 -4.36 33.74 1.46
C GLU A 567 -3.61 32.40 1.54
N ALA A 568 -2.78 32.06 0.55
CA ALA A 568 -1.98 30.84 0.55
C ALA A 568 -1.08 30.72 1.80
N ILE A 569 -0.36 31.79 2.16
CA ILE A 569 0.48 31.84 3.37
C ILE A 569 -0.38 31.67 4.63
N SER A 570 -1.55 32.33 4.70
CA SER A 570 -2.48 32.22 5.83
C SER A 570 -3.00 30.78 6.01
N LEU A 571 -3.42 30.14 4.91
CA LEU A 571 -3.92 28.77 4.92
C LEU A 571 -2.83 27.76 5.32
N CYS A 572 -1.61 27.91 4.79
CA CYS A 572 -0.50 27.02 5.13
C CYS A 572 -0.08 27.17 6.61
N ARG A 573 -0.06 28.39 7.15
CA ARG A 573 0.17 28.63 8.59
C ARG A 573 -0.92 28.00 9.47
N LYS A 574 -2.18 28.06 9.05
CA LYS A 574 -3.29 27.37 9.74
C LYS A 574 -3.10 25.85 9.72
N ALA A 575 -2.75 25.27 8.57
CA ALA A 575 -2.45 23.84 8.47
C ALA A 575 -1.35 23.44 9.46
N ILE A 576 -0.23 24.16 9.48
CA ILE A 576 0.86 23.95 10.43
C ILE A 576 0.38 24.10 11.88
N ALA A 577 -0.41 25.12 12.22
CA ALA A 577 -0.89 25.30 13.60
C ALA A 577 -1.81 24.17 14.09
N THR A 578 -2.58 23.56 13.18
CA THR A 578 -3.51 22.45 13.49
C THR A 578 -2.87 21.06 13.46
N THR A 579 -1.68 20.91 12.89
CA THR A 579 -0.98 19.62 12.78
C THR A 579 -0.01 19.43 13.94
N ALA A 580 -0.10 18.30 14.66
CA ALA A 580 0.79 17.98 15.77
C ALA A 580 2.29 18.01 15.37
N PHE A 581 3.17 18.37 16.30
CA PHE A 581 4.59 18.57 16.03
C PHE A 581 5.30 17.31 15.49
N ASN A 582 4.88 16.13 15.95
CA ASN A 582 5.42 14.83 15.56
C ASN A 582 4.77 14.23 14.31
N HIS A 583 3.84 14.93 13.66
CA HIS A 583 3.15 14.40 12.49
C HIS A 583 4.01 14.61 11.21
N PRO A 584 4.29 13.56 10.41
CA PRO A 584 5.16 13.66 9.23
C PRO A 584 4.77 14.76 8.22
N ASN A 585 3.48 14.89 7.91
CA ASN A 585 2.99 15.92 6.97
C ASN A 585 3.24 17.37 7.40
N ARG A 586 3.53 17.62 8.69
CA ARG A 586 3.86 18.98 9.17
C ARG A 586 5.03 19.57 8.40
N PHE A 587 6.03 18.76 8.07
CA PHE A 587 7.23 19.21 7.36
C PHE A 587 6.96 19.45 5.87
N SER A 588 6.03 18.72 5.27
CA SER A 588 5.52 19.04 3.92
C SER A 588 4.85 20.42 3.89
N TRP A 589 4.07 20.77 4.93
CA TRP A 589 3.47 22.09 5.06
C TRP A 589 4.52 23.21 5.25
N LEU A 590 5.62 22.93 5.95
CA LEU A 590 6.74 23.88 6.06
C LEU A 590 7.42 24.13 4.71
N ASN A 591 7.63 23.08 3.89
CA ASN A 591 8.14 23.24 2.53
C ASN A 591 7.20 24.11 1.68
N ASN A 592 5.89 23.85 1.72
CA ASN A 592 4.90 24.64 0.98
C ASN A 592 4.88 26.10 1.44
N LEU A 593 4.94 26.34 2.76
CA LEU A 593 5.02 27.69 3.31
C LEU A 593 6.28 28.42 2.81
N ALA A 594 7.43 27.74 2.80
CA ALA A 594 8.67 28.30 2.27
C ALA A 594 8.54 28.71 0.79
N VAL A 595 7.91 27.88 -0.04
CA VAL A 595 7.64 28.20 -1.45
C VAL A 595 6.73 29.44 -1.58
N HIS A 596 5.68 29.54 -0.77
CA HIS A 596 4.78 30.69 -0.80
C HIS A 596 5.48 31.99 -0.36
N LEU A 597 6.29 31.91 0.71
CA LEU A 597 7.09 33.02 1.19
C LEU A 597 8.12 33.46 0.15
N ASP A 598 8.78 32.53 -0.54
CA ASP A 598 9.74 32.85 -1.60
C ASP A 598 9.06 33.56 -2.78
N ARG A 599 7.87 33.09 -3.18
CA ARG A 599 7.08 33.72 -4.25
C ARG A 599 6.66 35.14 -3.88
N ARG A 600 6.24 35.37 -2.63
CA ARG A 600 5.93 36.72 -2.14
C ARG A 600 7.19 37.58 -2.06
N PHE A 601 8.27 37.06 -1.49
CA PHE A 601 9.58 37.72 -1.41
C PHE A 601 10.08 38.16 -2.80
N SER A 602 9.93 37.32 -3.83
CA SER A 602 10.34 37.64 -5.20
C SER A 602 9.60 38.84 -5.79
N ARG A 603 8.41 39.19 -5.27
CA ARG A 603 7.65 40.38 -5.67
C ARG A 603 7.86 41.57 -4.74
N THR A 604 7.91 41.35 -3.43
CA THR A 604 7.91 42.43 -2.42
C THR A 604 9.30 42.84 -1.97
N GLY A 605 10.28 41.95 -2.06
CA GLY A 605 11.61 42.13 -1.47
C GLY A 605 11.65 42.04 0.06
N ALA A 606 10.54 41.65 0.73
CA ALA A 606 10.44 41.60 2.19
C ALA A 606 11.42 40.58 2.80
N MET A 607 12.37 41.05 3.59
CA MET A 607 13.46 40.21 4.10
C MET A 607 12.97 39.19 5.15
N GLU A 608 11.89 39.53 5.86
CA GLU A 608 11.20 38.67 6.80
C GLU A 608 10.74 37.38 6.13
N ASP A 609 10.15 37.47 4.93
CA ASP A 609 9.68 36.30 4.18
C ASP A 609 10.83 35.37 3.81
N CYS A 610 11.95 35.94 3.35
CA CYS A 610 13.12 35.15 2.98
C CYS A 610 13.74 34.44 4.21
N ASN A 611 13.75 35.11 5.37
CA ASN A 611 14.27 34.54 6.61
C ASN A 611 13.37 33.41 7.13
N GLU A 612 12.06 33.63 7.20
CA GLU A 612 11.08 32.63 7.63
C GLU A 612 11.10 31.41 6.69
N SER A 613 11.24 31.66 5.38
CA SER A 613 11.36 30.60 4.37
C SER A 613 12.60 29.72 4.57
N ILE A 614 13.76 30.31 4.91
CA ILE A 614 14.98 29.56 5.23
C ILE A 614 14.78 28.70 6.48
N GLU A 615 14.17 29.27 7.52
CA GLU A 615 13.90 28.56 8.78
C GLU A 615 12.95 27.38 8.59
N CYS A 616 11.91 27.55 7.76
CA CYS A 616 11.00 26.46 7.39
C CYS A 616 11.73 25.29 6.73
N LEU A 617 12.58 25.56 5.74
CA LEU A 617 13.34 24.51 5.05
C LEU A 617 14.40 23.86 5.93
N GLN A 618 15.10 24.63 6.77
CA GLN A 618 16.06 24.07 7.74
C GLN A 618 15.36 23.12 8.74
N SER A 619 14.18 23.51 9.22
CA SER A 619 13.38 22.67 10.12
C SER A 619 12.94 21.37 9.44
N ALA A 620 12.51 21.42 8.17
CA ALA A 620 12.15 20.23 7.40
C ALA A 620 13.36 19.32 7.12
N LEU A 621 14.50 19.87 6.70
CA LEU A 621 15.72 19.11 6.40
C LEU A 621 16.30 18.39 7.62
N ARG A 622 16.35 19.07 8.78
CA ARG A 622 16.99 18.56 10.01
C ARG A 622 16.11 17.61 10.82
N SER A 623 14.80 17.56 10.55
CA SER A 623 13.88 16.70 11.29
C SER A 623 14.03 15.23 10.91
N GLU A 624 14.42 14.39 11.86
CA GLU A 624 14.48 12.93 11.67
C GLU A 624 13.08 12.28 11.56
N ILE A 625 12.03 12.99 12.00
CA ILE A 625 10.63 12.54 11.87
C ILE A 625 10.14 12.75 10.42
N SER A 626 10.76 13.67 9.67
CA SER A 626 10.37 13.96 8.29
C SER A 626 10.81 12.82 7.34
N PRO A 627 9.94 12.38 6.41
CA PRO A 627 10.33 11.43 5.37
C PRO A 627 11.53 11.93 4.55
N ILE A 628 12.39 11.02 4.10
CA ILE A 628 13.65 11.34 3.38
C ILE A 628 13.38 12.21 2.14
N GLY A 629 12.35 11.91 1.35
CA GLY A 629 11.99 12.71 0.17
C GLY A 629 11.71 14.18 0.53
N ILE A 630 10.91 14.42 1.57
CA ILE A 630 10.60 15.79 2.05
C ILE A 630 11.86 16.52 2.52
N ARG A 631 12.82 15.79 3.13
CA ARG A 631 14.11 16.34 3.56
C ARG A 631 15.01 16.67 2.37
N ILE A 632 15.05 15.84 1.32
CA ILE A 632 15.78 16.12 0.07
C ILE A 632 15.19 17.35 -0.63
N MET A 633 13.86 17.42 -0.77
CA MET A 633 13.18 18.60 -1.30
C MET A 633 13.50 19.87 -0.51
N ALA A 634 13.48 19.78 0.83
CA ALA A 634 13.85 20.89 1.70
C ALA A 634 15.32 21.29 1.50
N GLY A 635 16.23 20.32 1.41
CA GLY A 635 17.64 20.53 1.10
C GLY A 635 17.84 21.27 -0.23
N ARG A 636 17.18 20.82 -1.31
CA ARG A 636 17.23 21.49 -2.61
C ARG A 636 16.75 22.94 -2.56
N GLY A 637 15.60 23.18 -1.92
CA GLY A 637 15.07 24.53 -1.77
C GLY A 637 15.98 25.43 -0.91
N LEU A 638 16.61 24.86 0.11
CA LEU A 638 17.47 25.61 1.03
C LEU A 638 18.80 25.97 0.37
N LEU A 639 19.49 24.97 -0.19
CA LEU A 639 20.84 25.12 -0.71
C LEU A 639 20.89 25.97 -1.97
N SER A 640 19.80 26.12 -2.73
CA SER A 640 19.77 26.97 -3.93
C SER A 640 19.64 28.48 -3.64
N ARG A 641 19.47 28.89 -2.37
CA ARG A 641 19.23 30.29 -2.00
C ARG A 641 20.52 31.05 -1.73
N SER A 642 20.78 32.09 -2.54
CA SER A 642 21.99 32.92 -2.43
C SER A 642 22.23 33.53 -1.04
N ARG A 643 21.15 33.84 -0.30
CA ARG A 643 21.24 34.41 1.06
C ARG A 643 21.66 33.43 2.13
N LEU A 644 21.67 32.12 1.85
CA LEU A 644 22.18 31.11 2.79
C LEU A 644 23.64 31.41 3.18
N LEU A 645 24.44 31.92 2.23
CA LEU A 645 25.84 32.30 2.45
C LEU A 645 26.01 33.40 3.51
N GLN A 646 24.96 34.17 3.81
CA GLN A 646 24.99 35.24 4.81
C GLN A 646 24.77 34.73 6.25
N ARG A 647 24.30 33.48 6.43
CA ARG A 647 24.00 32.88 7.75
C ARG A 647 25.19 32.14 8.40
N GLY A 648 26.38 32.17 7.79
CA GLY A 648 27.61 31.63 8.37
C GLY A 648 27.81 30.12 8.14
N GLY A 649 28.85 29.57 8.78
CA GLY A 649 29.37 28.23 8.51
C GLY A 649 28.46 27.05 8.87
N GLU A 650 27.39 27.27 9.63
CA GLU A 650 26.38 26.22 9.91
C GLU A 650 25.73 25.68 8.62
N SER A 651 25.68 26.49 7.57
CA SER A 651 25.17 26.10 6.24
C SER A 651 25.94 24.92 5.63
N CYS A 652 27.21 24.70 6.02
CA CYS A 652 27.98 23.54 5.59
C CYS A 652 27.40 22.23 6.15
N ASN A 653 26.87 22.25 7.37
CA ASN A 653 26.24 21.07 7.98
C ASN A 653 24.92 20.72 7.26
N ASP A 654 24.13 21.74 6.89
CA ASP A 654 22.92 21.56 6.10
C ASP A 654 23.25 20.99 4.70
N ALA A 655 24.30 21.51 4.07
CA ALA A 655 24.80 21.01 2.79
C ALA A 655 25.24 19.54 2.85
N GLN A 656 26.00 19.18 3.88
CA GLN A 656 26.46 17.81 4.09
C GLN A 656 25.31 16.85 4.40
N LEU A 657 24.33 17.29 5.20
CA LEU A 657 23.14 16.51 5.50
C LEU A 657 22.28 16.28 4.26
N ALA A 658 22.02 17.31 3.45
CA ALA A 658 21.21 17.15 2.24
C ALA A 658 21.85 16.16 1.26
N VAL A 659 23.18 16.24 1.05
CA VAL A 659 23.90 15.33 0.16
C VAL A 659 23.94 13.89 0.69
N SER A 660 24.06 13.68 2.01
CA SER A 660 24.12 12.34 2.60
C SER A 660 22.80 11.58 2.53
N LEU A 661 21.67 12.27 2.35
CA LEU A 661 20.35 11.66 2.19
C LEU A 661 20.14 11.09 0.77
N ILE A 662 20.81 11.62 -0.25
CA ILE A 662 20.60 11.22 -1.65
C ILE A 662 20.85 9.71 -1.84
N PRO A 663 22.00 9.14 -1.43
CA PRO A 663 22.24 7.70 -1.60
C PRO A 663 21.26 6.82 -0.81
N LEU A 664 20.70 7.33 0.29
CA LEU A 664 19.73 6.60 1.12
C LEU A 664 18.33 6.54 0.50
N SER A 665 18.02 7.49 -0.39
CA SER A 665 16.72 7.54 -1.08
C SER A 665 16.63 6.58 -2.27
N VAL A 666 17.77 6.15 -2.83
CA VAL A 666 17.80 5.28 -4.01
C VAL A 666 17.98 3.83 -3.56
N SER A 667 16.88 3.10 -3.40
CA SER A 667 16.94 1.66 -3.08
C SER A 667 17.59 0.87 -4.23
N THR A 668 18.44 -0.11 -3.88
CA THR A 668 19.06 -1.02 -4.86
C THR A 668 18.03 -1.87 -5.61
N THR A 669 16.83 -2.06 -5.03
CA THR A 669 15.72 -2.87 -5.56
C THR A 669 14.94 -2.23 -6.71
N LEU A 670 15.09 -0.92 -6.90
CA LEU A 670 14.32 -0.17 -7.90
C LEU A 670 14.86 -0.37 -9.31
N SER A 671 13.95 -0.37 -10.29
CA SER A 671 14.31 -0.34 -11.71
C SER A 671 15.11 0.93 -12.04
N ALA A 672 15.89 0.92 -13.12
CA ALA A 672 16.66 2.10 -13.54
C ALA A 672 15.75 3.32 -13.80
N SER A 673 14.53 3.08 -14.30
CA SER A 673 13.50 4.10 -14.54
C SER A 673 12.97 4.71 -13.22
N ASP A 674 12.75 3.89 -12.19
CA ASP A 674 12.23 4.38 -10.89
C ASP A 674 13.29 5.17 -10.12
N LYS A 675 14.55 4.70 -10.14
CA LYS A 675 15.66 5.41 -9.53
C LYS A 675 15.86 6.81 -10.16
N ARG A 676 15.59 6.97 -11.46
CA ARG A 676 15.67 8.27 -12.17
C ARG A 676 14.75 9.31 -11.56
N HIS A 677 13.52 8.94 -11.20
CA HIS A 677 12.55 9.87 -10.62
C HIS A 677 13.03 10.41 -9.25
N ILE A 678 13.67 9.57 -8.44
CA ILE A 678 14.23 9.98 -7.15
C ILE A 678 15.46 10.90 -7.35
N VAL A 679 16.32 10.55 -8.33
CA VAL A 679 17.49 11.37 -8.66
C VAL A 679 17.12 12.74 -9.22
N TYR A 680 16.00 12.84 -9.96
CA TYR A 680 15.45 14.11 -10.44
C TYR A 680 15.23 15.12 -9.30
N GLU A 681 14.77 14.65 -8.13
CA GLU A 681 14.54 15.52 -6.98
C GLU A 681 15.84 16.05 -6.36
N ALA A 682 16.96 15.36 -6.59
CA ALA A 682 18.27 15.65 -6.01
C ALA A 682 19.19 16.52 -6.88
N VAL A 683 18.78 16.85 -8.12
CA VAL A 683 19.60 17.58 -9.10
C VAL A 683 20.12 18.91 -8.54
N GLY A 684 21.42 19.15 -8.71
CA GLY A 684 22.09 20.39 -8.31
C GLY A 684 22.37 20.52 -6.81
N ILE A 685 21.82 19.66 -5.94
CA ILE A 685 22.08 19.69 -4.49
C ILE A 685 23.59 19.57 -4.23
N SER A 686 24.26 18.60 -4.86
CA SER A 686 25.70 18.40 -4.71
C SER A 686 26.52 19.59 -5.19
N SER A 687 26.13 20.23 -6.30
CA SER A 687 26.86 21.37 -6.85
C SER A 687 26.75 22.60 -5.94
N ASP A 688 25.54 22.88 -5.44
CA ASP A 688 25.31 23.96 -4.47
C ASP A 688 25.99 23.66 -3.13
N ALA A 689 25.97 22.41 -2.66
CA ALA A 689 26.68 21.98 -1.46
C ALA A 689 28.20 22.17 -1.58
N ALA A 690 28.79 21.79 -2.70
CA ALA A 690 30.22 21.98 -2.98
C ALA A 690 30.59 23.47 -3.03
N ALA A 691 29.76 24.30 -3.66
CA ALA A 691 29.95 25.74 -3.69
C ALA A 691 29.87 26.39 -2.30
N ILE A 692 28.94 25.95 -1.44
CA ILE A 692 28.83 26.40 -0.05
C ILE A 692 30.07 25.99 0.75
N ALA A 693 30.53 24.74 0.61
CA ALA A 693 31.74 24.26 1.28
C ALA A 693 32.98 25.07 0.88
N LEU A 694 33.13 25.41 -0.40
CA LEU A 694 34.22 26.27 -0.90
C LEU A 694 34.09 27.71 -0.41
N HIS A 695 32.87 28.25 -0.33
CA HIS A 695 32.64 29.62 0.16
C HIS A 695 33.10 29.79 1.61
N PHE A 696 32.85 28.80 2.47
CA PHE A 696 33.24 28.82 3.89
C PHE A 696 34.60 28.18 4.17
N GLY A 697 35.40 27.88 3.15
CA GLY A 697 36.79 27.44 3.33
C GLY A 697 36.97 26.02 3.88
N GLN A 698 36.00 25.12 3.67
CA GLN A 698 36.12 23.69 4.06
C GLN A 698 37.15 22.91 3.22
N GLY A 699 37.65 23.51 2.13
CA GLY A 699 38.69 22.95 1.27
C GLY A 699 38.16 22.20 0.03
N ALA A 700 39.06 21.97 -0.93
CA ALA A 700 38.72 21.37 -2.22
C ALA A 700 38.34 19.88 -2.10
N LEU A 701 38.96 19.14 -1.17
CA LEU A 701 38.63 17.74 -0.89
C LEU A 701 37.19 17.57 -0.42
N ALA A 702 36.73 18.39 0.53
CA ALA A 702 35.36 18.34 1.03
C ALA A 702 34.33 18.61 -0.08
N ALA A 703 34.61 19.62 -0.92
CA ALA A 703 33.77 19.92 -2.09
C ALA A 703 33.72 18.76 -3.10
N MET A 704 34.88 18.13 -3.38
CA MET A 704 34.95 16.94 -4.24
C MET A 704 34.16 15.76 -3.67
N GLN A 705 34.28 15.50 -2.36
CA GLN A 705 33.54 14.44 -1.69
C GLN A 705 32.01 14.65 -1.78
N LEU A 706 31.53 15.89 -1.64
CA LEU A 706 30.10 16.21 -1.81
C LEU A 706 29.63 15.97 -3.26
N LEU A 707 30.45 16.30 -4.25
CA LEU A 707 30.16 16.04 -5.66
C LEU A 707 30.14 14.54 -5.99
N GLU A 708 31.09 13.76 -5.46
CA GLU A 708 31.16 12.31 -5.70
C GLU A 708 30.15 11.50 -4.87
N THR A 709 29.58 12.09 -3.81
CA THR A 709 28.56 11.43 -2.97
C THR A 709 27.16 11.54 -3.54
N GLY A 710 26.77 12.71 -4.08
CA GLY A 710 25.40 12.96 -4.52
C GLY A 710 25.19 13.00 -6.04
N ARG A 711 26.23 12.75 -6.86
CA ARG A 711 26.12 12.64 -8.33
C ARG A 711 26.46 11.24 -8.82
N GLY A 712 25.99 10.92 -10.03
CA GLY A 712 26.24 9.63 -10.66
C GLY A 712 25.75 8.47 -9.78
N ILE A 713 24.62 8.62 -9.10
CA ILE A 713 24.09 7.63 -8.15
C ILE A 713 23.66 6.37 -8.89
N LEU A 714 23.03 6.51 -10.05
CA LEU A 714 22.63 5.39 -10.90
C LEU A 714 23.88 4.64 -11.36
N ILE A 715 24.85 5.39 -11.90
CA ILE A 715 26.14 4.86 -12.36
C ILE A 715 26.91 4.16 -11.23
N SER A 716 26.95 4.76 -10.04
CA SER A 716 27.60 4.19 -8.84
C SER A 716 26.88 2.92 -8.43
N SER A 717 25.55 2.90 -8.38
CA SER A 717 24.79 1.71 -7.98
C SER A 717 25.03 0.52 -8.94
N ILE A 718 25.08 0.78 -10.25
CA ILE A 718 25.39 -0.24 -11.27
C ILE A 718 26.86 -0.66 -11.17
N SER A 719 27.77 0.28 -10.89
CA SER A 719 29.20 -0.02 -10.75
C SER A 719 29.51 -0.84 -9.49
N ASP A 720 28.85 -0.53 -8.38
CA ASP A 720 28.94 -1.26 -7.11
C ASP A 720 28.46 -2.71 -7.30
N ILE A 721 27.36 -2.88 -8.04
CA ILE A 721 26.89 -4.17 -8.51
C ILE A 721 27.97 -4.88 -9.36
N ARG A 722 28.66 -4.17 -10.25
CA ARG A 722 29.69 -4.73 -11.16
C ARG A 722 31.11 -4.71 -10.60
N THR A 723 31.24 -4.68 -9.27
CA THR A 723 32.54 -4.73 -8.62
C THR A 723 33.22 -6.05 -8.92
N ASP A 724 34.52 -5.99 -9.22
CA ASP A 724 35.33 -7.17 -9.40
C ASP A 724 35.45 -7.91 -8.06
N LEU A 725 34.92 -9.14 -8.02
CA LEU A 725 34.92 -9.99 -6.84
C LEU A 725 36.09 -10.96 -6.83
N SER A 726 37.06 -10.88 -7.76
CA SER A 726 38.12 -11.89 -7.86
C SER A 726 38.88 -12.07 -6.56
N ASP A 727 39.28 -10.97 -5.91
CA ASP A 727 40.00 -11.00 -4.64
C ASP A 727 39.11 -11.52 -3.50
N LEU A 728 37.81 -11.17 -3.50
CA LEU A 728 36.82 -11.68 -2.55
C LEU A 728 36.52 -13.17 -2.79
N ARG A 729 36.55 -13.63 -4.04
CA ARG A 729 36.28 -15.01 -4.45
C ARG A 729 37.43 -15.92 -4.06
N GLU A 730 38.67 -15.42 -4.13
CA GLU A 730 39.87 -16.14 -3.68
C GLU A 730 39.93 -16.25 -2.15
N GLN A 731 39.71 -15.14 -1.43
CA GLN A 731 39.87 -15.11 0.03
C GLN A 731 38.61 -15.55 0.80
N HIS A 732 37.42 -15.26 0.27
CA HIS A 732 36.12 -15.47 0.92
C HIS A 732 35.03 -15.96 -0.06
N PRO A 733 35.17 -17.19 -0.63
CA PRO A 733 34.32 -17.67 -1.73
C PRO A 733 32.82 -17.73 -1.41
N GLN A 734 32.44 -18.00 -0.16
CA GLN A 734 31.01 -18.03 0.23
C GLN A 734 30.38 -16.63 0.27
N LEU A 735 31.14 -15.60 0.68
CA LEU A 735 30.67 -14.22 0.67
C LEU A 735 30.57 -13.70 -0.77
N ALA A 736 31.55 -14.05 -1.62
CA ALA A 736 31.49 -13.74 -3.05
C ALA A 736 30.25 -14.36 -3.72
N LYS A 737 29.99 -15.66 -3.49
CA LYS A 737 28.82 -16.35 -4.04
C LYS A 737 27.50 -15.74 -3.55
N SER A 738 27.39 -15.46 -2.25
CA SER A 738 26.19 -14.82 -1.68
C SER A 738 25.97 -13.42 -2.26
N PHE A 739 27.05 -12.67 -2.51
CA PHE A 739 26.99 -11.36 -3.13
C PHE A 739 26.53 -11.46 -4.60
N GLU A 740 27.04 -12.43 -5.36
CA GLU A 740 26.65 -12.71 -6.75
C GLU A 740 25.17 -13.13 -6.87
N GLU A 741 24.68 -13.98 -5.96
CA GLU A 741 23.28 -14.42 -5.92
C GLU A 741 22.32 -13.25 -5.67
N LEU A 742 22.62 -12.40 -4.66
CA LEU A 742 21.82 -11.21 -4.38
C LEU A 742 21.86 -10.20 -5.54
N LYS A 743 23.04 -10.02 -6.15
CA LYS A 743 23.21 -9.19 -7.35
C LYS A 743 22.37 -9.68 -8.52
N SER A 744 22.38 -10.98 -8.80
CA SER A 744 21.63 -11.58 -9.91
C SER A 744 20.13 -11.32 -9.74
N CYS A 745 19.63 -11.53 -8.52
CA CYS A 745 18.24 -11.20 -8.18
C CYS A 745 17.95 -9.72 -8.45
N LEU A 746 18.81 -8.80 -7.97
CA LEU A 746 18.66 -7.34 -8.16
C LEU A 746 18.73 -6.87 -9.61
N SER A 747 19.39 -7.62 -10.50
CA SER A 747 19.66 -7.22 -11.89
C SER A 747 18.63 -7.76 -12.90
N THR A 748 17.66 -8.58 -12.48
CA THR A 748 16.65 -9.15 -13.39
C THR A 748 15.54 -8.14 -13.71
N THR A 749 15.67 -7.43 -14.83
CA THR A 749 14.58 -6.63 -15.41
C THR A 749 13.70 -7.50 -16.32
N THR A 750 12.39 -7.24 -16.31
CA THR A 750 11.32 -7.91 -17.08
C THR A 750 11.39 -7.62 -18.59
N SER A 751 12.53 -7.90 -19.23
CA SER A 751 12.71 -7.72 -20.68
C SER A 751 12.12 -8.91 -21.44
N SER A 752 10.79 -8.96 -21.59
CA SER A 752 10.07 -9.79 -22.60
C SER A 752 8.54 -9.68 -22.50
N SER A 753 7.95 -8.48 -22.63
CA SER A 753 6.48 -8.40 -22.84
C SER A 753 5.94 -7.19 -23.62
N SER A 754 6.80 -6.39 -24.26
CA SER A 754 6.34 -5.31 -25.14
C SER A 754 6.53 -5.67 -26.62
N SER A 755 6.01 -6.81 -27.07
CA SER A 755 5.79 -7.15 -28.49
C SER A 755 4.99 -8.45 -28.62
N SER A 756 3.70 -8.41 -28.31
CA SER A 756 2.75 -9.42 -28.78
C SER A 756 1.34 -8.83 -28.76
N ASN A 757 0.93 -8.23 -29.88
CA ASN A 757 -0.49 -8.13 -30.20
C ASN A 757 -1.04 -9.55 -30.31
N ASN A 758 -1.69 -10.05 -29.25
CA ASN A 758 -2.72 -11.08 -29.35
C ASN A 758 -3.54 -11.10 -28.07
N GLN A 759 -4.86 -11.15 -28.23
CA GLN A 759 -5.84 -11.43 -27.18
C GLN A 759 -5.46 -12.73 -26.47
N LEU A 760 -4.80 -12.66 -25.31
CA LEU A 760 -4.44 -13.81 -24.49
C LEU A 760 -4.56 -13.48 -23.01
N ASP A 761 -5.51 -14.20 -22.38
CA ASP A 761 -5.68 -14.55 -20.97
C ASP A 761 -4.85 -13.76 -19.92
N SER A 762 -5.46 -12.71 -19.37
CA SER A 762 -4.89 -11.81 -18.35
C SER A 762 -4.56 -12.47 -17.02
N SER A 763 -4.97 -13.72 -16.80
CA SER A 763 -4.81 -14.46 -15.55
C SER A 763 -3.39 -15.01 -15.33
N LYS A 764 -2.62 -15.28 -16.40
CA LYS A 764 -1.28 -15.90 -16.31
C LYS A 764 -0.12 -14.90 -16.29
N VAL A 765 -0.31 -13.72 -16.89
CA VAL A 765 0.73 -12.67 -16.95
C VAL A 765 0.98 -12.05 -15.57
N SER A 766 -0.05 -11.95 -14.73
CA SER A 766 0.02 -11.38 -13.38
C SER A 766 0.79 -12.23 -12.36
N ALA A 767 0.83 -13.56 -12.52
CA ALA A 767 1.47 -14.47 -11.56
C ALA A 767 2.99 -14.57 -11.75
N VAL A 768 3.47 -14.34 -12.98
CA VAL A 768 4.90 -14.39 -13.34
C VAL A 768 5.59 -13.05 -13.03
N SER A 769 4.88 -11.92 -13.16
CA SER A 769 5.41 -10.60 -12.79
C SER A 769 5.57 -10.42 -11.28
N SER A 770 4.66 -11.00 -10.48
CA SER A 770 4.68 -10.90 -9.02
C SER A 770 5.83 -11.66 -8.35
N SER A 771 6.27 -12.82 -8.89
CA SER A 771 7.36 -13.60 -8.26
C SER A 771 8.75 -12.99 -8.45
N ASN A 772 8.99 -12.28 -9.54
CA ASN A 772 10.28 -11.67 -9.83
C ASN A 772 10.53 -10.39 -9.00
N TYR A 773 9.46 -9.69 -8.59
CA TYR A 773 9.58 -8.53 -7.71
C TYR A 773 9.92 -8.94 -6.26
N ASP A 774 9.26 -9.97 -5.72
CA ASP A 774 9.52 -10.43 -4.35
C ASP A 774 10.97 -10.92 -4.19
N SER A 775 11.56 -11.52 -5.23
CA SER A 775 12.97 -11.90 -5.27
C SER A 775 13.92 -10.70 -5.32
N ARG A 776 13.63 -9.67 -6.12
CA ARG A 776 14.41 -8.41 -6.20
C ARG A 776 14.39 -7.66 -4.87
N TYR A 777 13.20 -7.55 -4.30
CA TYR A 777 12.97 -6.85 -3.05
C TYR A 777 13.72 -7.50 -1.87
N GLU A 778 13.56 -8.81 -1.70
CA GLU A 778 14.25 -9.56 -0.65
C GLU A 778 15.78 -9.52 -0.82
N ALA A 779 16.27 -9.49 -2.07
CA ALA A 779 17.69 -9.33 -2.35
C ALA A 779 18.24 -7.97 -1.90
N GLY A 780 17.48 -6.89 -2.06
CA GLY A 780 17.86 -5.56 -1.58
C GLY A 780 17.87 -5.43 -0.07
N ARG A 781 17.01 -6.16 0.65
CA ARG A 781 17.05 -6.24 2.12
C ARG A 781 18.30 -6.94 2.65
N ARG A 782 18.74 -8.00 1.97
CA ARG A 782 19.89 -8.81 2.41
C ARG A 782 21.24 -8.18 2.08
N LEU A 783 21.31 -7.33 1.05
CA LEU A 783 22.56 -6.73 0.58
C LEU A 783 23.29 -5.86 1.63
N PRO A 784 22.64 -4.93 2.36
CA PRO A 784 23.31 -4.13 3.39
C PRO A 784 23.92 -4.97 4.52
N LEU A 785 23.23 -6.05 4.91
CA LEU A 785 23.72 -6.98 5.94
C LEU A 785 24.97 -7.70 5.46
N LEU A 786 24.95 -8.20 4.22
CA LEU A 786 26.10 -8.85 3.60
C LEU A 786 27.28 -7.88 3.43
N LEU A 787 27.05 -6.63 3.03
CA LEU A 787 28.10 -5.61 2.93
C LEU A 787 28.74 -5.32 4.29
N LYS A 788 27.94 -5.24 5.36
CA LYS A 788 28.46 -5.09 6.72
C LYS A 788 29.35 -6.29 7.08
N GLU A 789 28.96 -7.51 6.73
CA GLU A 789 29.76 -8.71 6.97
C GLU A 789 31.08 -8.71 6.17
N ILE A 790 31.05 -8.38 4.87
CA ILE A 790 32.24 -8.28 4.03
C ILE A 790 33.24 -7.28 4.61
N ARG A 791 32.76 -6.12 5.07
CA ARG A 791 33.61 -5.06 5.66
C ARG A 791 34.24 -5.42 7.01
N THR A 792 33.85 -6.53 7.63
CA THR A 792 34.56 -7.04 8.82
C THR A 792 35.79 -7.88 8.48
N LYS A 793 36.02 -8.20 7.20
CA LYS A 793 37.14 -9.02 6.76
C LYS A 793 38.38 -8.17 6.49
N SER A 794 39.55 -8.71 6.84
CA SER A 794 40.84 -8.05 6.62
C SER A 794 41.08 -7.77 5.14
N GLY A 795 41.38 -6.53 4.77
CA GLY A 795 41.58 -6.11 3.37
C GLY A 795 40.29 -5.73 2.63
N PHE A 796 39.11 -5.88 3.26
CA PHE A 796 37.80 -5.52 2.71
C PHE A 796 37.09 -4.44 3.54
N GLU A 797 37.77 -3.79 4.49
CA GLU A 797 37.20 -2.79 5.40
C GLU A 797 36.56 -1.61 4.67
N ARG A 798 37.07 -1.32 3.47
CA ARG A 798 36.60 -0.26 2.58
C ARG A 798 35.82 -0.76 1.35
N PHE A 799 35.38 -2.02 1.35
CA PHE A 799 34.62 -2.59 0.23
C PHE A 799 33.38 -1.75 -0.09
N LEU A 800 33.29 -1.21 -1.30
CA LEU A 800 32.24 -0.27 -1.77
C LEU A 800 32.09 1.01 -0.92
N LEU A 801 33.17 1.53 -0.34
CA LEU A 801 33.18 2.86 0.29
C LEU A 801 33.74 3.93 -0.68
N PRO A 802 33.41 5.22 -0.49
CA PRO A 802 33.96 6.30 -1.32
C PRO A 802 35.50 6.33 -1.34
N PRO A 803 36.11 6.78 -2.46
CA PRO A 803 37.56 6.87 -2.60
C PRO A 803 38.17 7.83 -1.60
N THR A 804 39.37 7.50 -1.11
CA THR A 804 40.17 8.36 -0.23
C THR A 804 40.84 9.47 -1.03
N GLU A 805 41.37 10.50 -0.35
CA GLU A 805 42.20 11.52 -1.00
C GLU A 805 43.39 10.90 -1.75
N GLU A 806 44.01 9.86 -1.18
CA GLU A 806 45.09 9.14 -1.84
C GLU A 806 44.63 8.46 -3.13
N ASP A 807 43.44 7.84 -3.13
CA ASP A 807 42.87 7.23 -4.33
C ASP A 807 42.56 8.27 -5.42
N LEU A 808 42.07 9.46 -5.02
CA LEU A 808 41.81 10.57 -5.93
C LEU A 808 43.11 11.08 -6.56
N CYS A 809 44.16 11.30 -5.77
CA CYS A 809 45.47 11.76 -6.25
C CYS A 809 46.16 10.70 -7.14
N ARG A 810 46.05 9.42 -6.79
CA ARG A 810 46.54 8.30 -7.64
C ARG A 810 45.79 8.26 -8.98
N ALA A 811 44.50 8.57 -8.96
CA ALA A 811 43.71 8.78 -10.18
C ALA A 811 44.10 10.02 -10.98
N ALA A 812 45.06 10.84 -10.56
CA ALA A 812 45.65 11.91 -11.37
C ALA A 812 47.07 11.60 -11.89
N GLU A 813 47.59 10.38 -11.70
CA GLU A 813 48.95 10.00 -12.15
C GLU A 813 49.17 10.12 -13.66
N ALA A 814 48.20 9.71 -14.49
CA ALA A 814 48.28 9.86 -15.94
C ALA A 814 48.10 11.32 -16.43
N GLY A 815 47.79 12.24 -15.50
CA GLY A 815 47.62 13.68 -15.71
C GLY A 815 46.40 14.21 -14.95
N PRO A 816 46.26 15.56 -14.87
CA PRO A 816 45.32 16.20 -13.97
C PRO A 816 43.85 15.94 -14.33
N ILE A 817 43.04 15.72 -13.29
CA ILE A 817 41.58 15.64 -13.41
C ILE A 817 40.97 16.98 -12.98
N ILE A 818 40.11 17.54 -13.81
CA ILE A 818 39.43 18.80 -13.59
C ILE A 818 37.94 18.57 -13.48
N THR A 819 37.39 18.75 -12.28
CA THR A 819 35.95 18.76 -12.05
C THR A 819 35.41 20.19 -12.02
N LEU A 820 34.54 20.52 -12.96
CA LEU A 820 33.93 21.84 -13.10
C LEU A 820 32.60 21.86 -12.34
N ASN A 821 32.56 22.57 -11.22
CA ASN A 821 31.36 22.76 -10.41
C ASN A 821 30.55 23.98 -10.88
N VAL A 822 29.29 23.76 -11.23
CA VAL A 822 28.33 24.79 -11.66
C VAL A 822 27.21 24.87 -10.64
N SER A 823 27.27 25.88 -9.78
CA SER A 823 26.25 26.18 -8.77
C SER A 823 25.57 27.53 -9.04
N SER A 824 24.43 27.72 -8.40
CA SER A 824 23.75 29.02 -8.31
C SER A 824 24.56 30.09 -7.55
N HIS A 825 25.51 29.69 -6.70
CA HIS A 825 26.31 30.60 -5.86
C HIS A 825 27.61 31.06 -6.48
N ARG A 826 28.38 30.10 -6.99
CA ARG A 826 29.70 30.28 -7.57
C ARG A 826 30.02 29.11 -8.49
N CYS A 827 30.91 29.34 -9.43
CA CYS A 827 31.45 28.29 -10.28
C CYS A 827 32.93 28.10 -9.99
N ASP A 828 33.39 26.86 -10.01
CA ASP A 828 34.75 26.51 -9.59
C ASP A 828 35.30 25.37 -10.45
N ALA A 829 36.62 25.35 -10.64
CA ALA A 829 37.33 24.18 -11.12
C ALA A 829 38.10 23.54 -9.97
N LEU A 830 37.76 22.29 -9.64
CA LEU A 830 38.47 21.45 -8.69
C LEU A 830 39.50 20.64 -9.47
N ILE A 831 40.78 20.91 -9.21
CA ILE A 831 41.91 20.32 -9.90
C ILE A 831 42.55 19.29 -8.97
N ILE A 832 42.63 18.05 -9.45
CA ILE A 832 43.29 16.91 -8.78
C ILE A 832 44.61 16.66 -9.50
N GLU A 833 45.71 16.70 -8.75
CA GLU A 833 47.06 16.39 -9.18
C GLU A 833 47.67 15.35 -8.23
N GLY A 834 48.75 14.68 -8.61
CA GLY A 834 49.43 13.72 -7.73
C GLY A 834 49.93 14.34 -6.42
N SER A 835 50.10 15.66 -6.37
CA SER A 835 50.52 16.43 -5.20
C SER A 835 49.37 16.85 -4.27
N GLY A 836 48.11 16.72 -4.69
CA GLY A 836 46.95 17.11 -3.90
C GLY A 836 45.78 17.67 -4.72
N ILE A 837 44.76 18.15 -4.01
CA ILE A 837 43.53 18.71 -4.59
C ILE A 837 43.42 20.20 -4.27
N ARG A 838 43.15 21.02 -5.29
CA ARG A 838 42.97 22.47 -5.13
C ARG A 838 41.77 22.98 -5.91
N ALA A 839 41.18 24.08 -5.46
CA ALA A 839 40.05 24.73 -6.13
C ALA A 839 40.50 26.08 -6.70
N ILE A 840 40.07 26.38 -7.93
CA ILE A 840 40.18 27.72 -8.51
C ILE A 840 38.77 28.29 -8.79
N PRO A 841 38.48 29.52 -8.37
CA PRO A 841 37.21 30.17 -8.69
C PRO A 841 37.16 30.55 -10.18
N LEU A 842 35.98 30.39 -10.80
CA LEU A 842 35.69 30.82 -12.16
C LEU A 842 34.66 31.96 -12.15
N PRO A 843 35.04 33.18 -11.74
CA PRO A 843 34.09 34.27 -11.49
C PRO A 843 33.40 34.81 -12.74
N ARG A 844 33.93 34.50 -13.94
CA ARG A 844 33.31 34.86 -15.23
C ARG A 844 32.36 33.79 -15.76
N LEU A 845 32.22 32.66 -15.07
CA LEU A 845 31.26 31.61 -15.39
C LEU A 845 30.06 31.72 -14.45
N SER A 846 28.86 31.75 -15.00
CA SER A 846 27.62 31.69 -14.23
C SER A 846 26.67 30.64 -14.82
N LYS A 847 25.84 30.04 -13.97
CA LYS A 847 24.79 29.11 -14.40
C LYS A 847 23.83 29.75 -15.42
N ALA A 848 23.53 31.04 -15.25
CA ALA A 848 22.66 31.78 -16.17
C ALA A 848 23.30 31.92 -17.57
N ASP A 849 24.60 32.22 -17.64
CA ASP A 849 25.32 32.36 -18.92
C ASP A 849 25.40 31.04 -19.70
N ILE A 850 25.56 29.92 -18.98
CA ILE A 850 25.53 28.57 -19.55
C ILE A 850 24.16 28.29 -20.16
N LEU A 851 23.09 28.51 -19.39
CA LEU A 851 21.71 28.28 -19.85
C LEU A 851 21.36 29.14 -21.07
N ALA A 852 21.78 30.40 -21.10
CA ALA A 852 21.56 31.31 -22.22
C ALA A 852 22.23 30.86 -23.54
N ARG A 853 23.26 30.00 -23.45
CA ARG A 853 24.05 29.54 -24.60
C ARG A 853 23.73 28.11 -25.04
N LEU A 854 22.84 27.40 -24.35
CA LEU A 854 22.45 26.03 -24.69
C LEU A 854 21.89 25.88 -26.13
N GLY A 855 21.28 26.93 -26.68
CA GLY A 855 20.80 26.92 -28.07
C GLY A 855 21.88 27.14 -29.13
N ASN A 856 23.06 27.65 -28.75
CA ASN A 856 24.12 28.08 -29.67
C ASN A 856 25.48 27.46 -29.34
N VAL A 857 25.50 26.28 -28.73
CA VAL A 857 26.74 25.66 -28.20
C VAL A 857 27.80 25.41 -29.29
N ARG A 858 27.39 25.24 -30.55
CA ARG A 858 28.27 25.02 -31.71
C ARG A 858 28.87 26.31 -32.28
N SER A 859 28.46 27.48 -31.81
CA SER A 859 28.90 28.78 -32.35
C SER A 859 30.35 29.09 -31.98
N VAL A 860 31.06 29.75 -32.90
CA VAL A 860 32.44 30.21 -32.66
C VAL A 860 32.51 31.12 -31.44
N GLU A 861 31.51 31.98 -31.25
CA GLU A 861 31.38 32.88 -30.10
C GLU A 861 31.30 32.09 -28.78
N THR A 862 30.63 30.94 -28.78
CA THR A 862 30.51 30.09 -27.60
C THR A 862 31.83 29.38 -27.30
N LEU A 863 32.57 28.93 -28.32
CA LEU A 863 33.90 28.35 -28.15
C LEU A 863 34.93 29.35 -27.60
N GLN A 864 34.87 30.60 -28.07
CA GLN A 864 35.69 31.71 -27.55
C GLN A 864 35.34 32.04 -26.10
N TRP A 865 34.03 32.13 -25.79
CA TRP A 865 33.55 32.35 -24.44
C TRP A 865 34.01 31.23 -23.47
N LEU A 866 33.87 29.96 -23.86
CA LEU A 866 34.35 28.80 -23.10
C LEU A 866 35.85 28.88 -22.79
N TRP A 867 36.65 29.32 -23.78
CA TRP A 867 38.07 29.53 -23.58
C TRP A 867 38.33 30.59 -22.53
N ASP A 868 37.68 31.75 -22.64
CA ASP A 868 37.91 32.86 -21.71
C ASP A 868 37.47 32.54 -20.29
N VAL A 869 36.32 31.90 -20.12
CA VAL A 869 35.68 31.77 -18.81
C VAL A 869 36.01 30.47 -18.08
N VAL A 870 36.45 29.43 -18.80
CA VAL A 870 36.74 28.10 -18.22
C VAL A 870 38.11 27.60 -18.62
N VAL A 871 38.32 27.28 -19.91
CA VAL A 871 39.43 26.43 -20.32
C VAL A 871 40.77 27.17 -20.22
N GLY A 872 40.85 28.39 -20.72
CA GLY A 872 42.04 29.25 -20.61
C GLY A 872 42.49 29.43 -19.15
N PRO A 873 41.63 29.91 -18.23
CA PRO A 873 41.95 30.02 -16.80
C PRO A 873 42.45 28.71 -16.15
N VAL A 874 41.80 27.58 -16.46
CA VAL A 874 42.21 26.26 -15.96
C VAL A 874 43.59 25.88 -16.48
N LEU A 875 43.82 25.99 -17.79
CA LEU A 875 45.11 25.65 -18.41
C LEU A 875 46.23 26.58 -17.93
N SER A 876 45.95 27.88 -17.73
CA SER A 876 46.91 28.81 -17.12
C SER A 876 47.30 28.38 -15.71
N SER A 877 46.32 27.92 -14.92
CA SER A 877 46.58 27.44 -13.56
C SER A 877 47.35 26.12 -13.50
N LEU A 878 47.28 25.31 -14.55
CA LEU A 878 48.08 24.08 -14.71
C LEU A 878 49.47 24.36 -15.33
N GLY A 879 49.73 25.59 -15.79
CA GLY A 879 50.96 25.91 -16.53
C GLY A 879 50.95 25.45 -17.99
N PHE A 880 49.80 25.05 -18.53
CA PHE A 880 49.61 24.59 -19.92
C PHE A 880 49.18 25.71 -20.88
N ALA A 881 49.17 26.97 -20.42
CA ALA A 881 48.80 28.13 -21.24
C ALA A 881 49.94 28.72 -22.08
N GLY A 882 51.15 28.14 -22.03
CA GLY A 882 52.32 28.58 -22.80
C GLY A 882 52.31 28.16 -24.27
N ASP A 883 53.47 28.27 -24.92
CA ASP A 883 53.67 27.86 -26.31
C ASP A 883 53.40 26.37 -26.53
N GLN A 884 53.11 26.03 -27.78
CA GLN A 884 52.78 24.67 -28.19
C GLN A 884 53.87 23.65 -27.79
N PRO A 885 53.50 22.44 -27.31
CA PRO A 885 54.49 21.42 -26.98
C PRO A 885 55.36 21.05 -28.19
N ALA A 886 56.68 20.95 -27.98
CA ALA A 886 57.66 20.79 -29.05
C ALA A 886 57.57 19.44 -29.81
N THR A 887 57.00 18.39 -29.22
CA THR A 887 56.84 17.05 -29.84
C THR A 887 55.49 16.41 -29.53
N ALA A 888 54.99 15.52 -30.40
CA ALA A 888 53.71 14.81 -30.21
C ALA A 888 53.67 13.94 -28.93
N SER A 889 54.82 13.43 -28.47
CA SER A 889 54.97 12.66 -27.23
C SER A 889 55.00 13.50 -25.95
N SER A 890 54.97 14.83 -26.04
CA SER A 890 55.08 15.75 -24.90
C SER A 890 53.77 16.49 -24.57
N TRP A 891 52.63 16.08 -25.13
CA TRP A 891 51.38 16.78 -24.92
C TRP A 891 50.80 16.46 -23.53
N PRO A 892 50.48 17.48 -22.71
CA PRO A 892 49.81 17.25 -21.44
C PRO A 892 48.39 16.71 -21.69
N HIS A 893 48.00 15.68 -20.94
CA HIS A 893 46.67 15.08 -20.98
C HIS A 893 45.84 15.55 -19.80
N VAL A 894 44.64 16.07 -20.07
CA VAL A 894 43.66 16.52 -19.07
C VAL A 894 42.37 15.72 -19.14
N TRP A 895 41.76 15.46 -17.98
CA TRP A 895 40.43 14.84 -17.87
C TRP A 895 39.40 15.85 -17.38
N TRP A 896 38.34 16.04 -18.16
CA TRP A 896 37.24 16.95 -17.85
C TRP A 896 36.05 16.20 -17.25
N ILE A 897 35.58 16.67 -16.09
CA ILE A 897 34.34 16.22 -15.45
C ILE A 897 33.47 17.46 -15.25
N ALA A 898 32.50 17.67 -16.12
CA ALA A 898 31.57 18.79 -15.99
C ALA A 898 30.34 18.41 -15.13
N THR A 899 29.74 19.41 -14.47
CA THR A 899 28.49 19.27 -13.70
C THR A 899 27.34 19.98 -14.41
N GLY A 900 26.11 19.49 -14.20
CA GLY A 900 24.90 20.13 -14.70
C GLY A 900 24.93 20.43 -16.22
N PRO A 901 24.33 21.55 -16.67
CA PRO A 901 24.23 21.88 -18.09
C PRO A 901 25.56 22.10 -18.83
N LEU A 902 26.68 22.30 -18.11
CA LEU A 902 27.99 22.51 -18.73
C LEU A 902 28.54 21.22 -19.37
N SER A 903 28.03 20.04 -18.99
CA SER A 903 28.40 18.77 -19.61
C SER A 903 28.08 18.69 -21.11
N LYS A 904 27.18 19.55 -21.59
CA LYS A 904 26.80 19.68 -23.01
C LYS A 904 27.80 20.48 -23.84
N PHE A 905 28.80 21.12 -23.23
CA PHE A 905 29.71 22.05 -23.93
C PHE A 905 31.03 21.37 -24.33
N PRO A 906 31.55 21.65 -25.54
CA PRO A 906 32.76 21.02 -26.06
C PRO A 906 34.02 21.71 -25.50
N LEU A 907 34.33 21.48 -24.22
CA LEU A 907 35.54 22.01 -23.55
C LEU A 907 36.84 21.77 -24.35
N HIS A 908 36.98 20.60 -24.99
CA HIS A 908 38.14 20.26 -25.83
C HIS A 908 38.27 21.12 -27.10
N ALA A 909 37.19 21.76 -27.55
CA ALA A 909 37.16 22.63 -28.72
C ALA A 909 37.13 24.13 -28.34
N ALA A 910 37.21 24.48 -27.06
CA ALA A 910 37.26 25.86 -26.62
C ALA A 910 38.48 26.59 -27.21
N GLY A 911 38.27 27.75 -27.82
CA GLY A 911 39.38 28.52 -28.38
C GLY A 911 39.01 29.53 -29.45
N TYR A 912 40.01 30.33 -29.81
CA TYR A 912 39.97 31.30 -30.90
C TYR A 912 40.47 30.67 -32.21
N HIS A 913 39.65 29.83 -32.85
CA HIS A 913 40.06 29.10 -34.06
C HIS A 913 40.34 30.01 -35.26
N MET A 914 39.67 31.16 -35.37
CA MET A 914 39.82 32.09 -36.52
C MET A 914 40.94 33.13 -36.32
N ALA A 915 41.63 33.14 -35.19
CA ALA A 915 42.65 34.15 -34.89
C ALA A 915 43.99 33.77 -35.50
N THR A 916 44.59 34.67 -36.29
CA THR A 916 45.91 34.47 -36.93
C THR A 916 47.09 34.70 -35.98
N GLU A 917 46.85 35.32 -34.83
CA GLU A 917 47.86 35.65 -33.83
C GLU A 917 47.50 34.96 -32.51
N ASN A 918 48.35 34.02 -32.07
CA ASN A 918 48.23 33.15 -30.89
C ASN A 918 47.22 31.99 -31.01
N ASN A 919 47.74 30.76 -31.08
CA ASN A 919 46.98 29.50 -31.02
C ASN A 919 46.39 29.27 -29.61
N ASN A 920 45.43 30.11 -29.24
CA ASN A 920 44.69 30.04 -27.98
C ASN A 920 43.49 29.11 -28.15
N THR A 921 43.78 27.83 -28.35
CA THR A 921 42.78 26.78 -28.43
C THR A 921 43.18 25.61 -27.54
N ALA A 922 42.20 24.91 -26.97
CA ALA A 922 42.45 23.76 -26.12
C ALA A 922 43.16 22.63 -26.88
N VAL A 923 42.74 22.39 -28.12
CA VAL A 923 43.31 21.36 -29.00
C VAL A 923 44.77 21.67 -29.43
N ASP A 924 45.25 22.90 -29.29
CA ASP A 924 46.67 23.23 -29.52
C ASP A 924 47.54 23.18 -28.25
N ARG A 925 46.95 22.84 -27.10
CA ARG A 925 47.64 22.83 -25.79
C ARG A 925 47.62 21.49 -25.09
N VAL A 926 46.49 20.80 -25.11
CA VAL A 926 46.25 19.60 -24.31
C VAL A 926 45.51 18.52 -25.10
N ILE A 927 45.81 17.27 -24.78
CA ILE A 927 44.93 16.14 -25.11
C ILE A 927 43.79 16.15 -24.08
N SER A 928 42.54 16.13 -24.53
CA SER A 928 41.36 16.19 -23.66
C SER A 928 40.60 14.87 -23.66
N SER A 929 40.25 14.38 -22.48
CA SER A 929 39.31 13.27 -22.30
C SER A 929 38.20 13.66 -21.32
N TYR A 930 37.07 12.97 -21.37
CA TYR A 930 35.91 13.24 -20.53
C TYR A 930 35.61 12.06 -19.62
N SER A 931 35.04 12.32 -18.45
CA SER A 931 34.44 11.30 -17.59
C SER A 931 33.25 11.86 -16.83
N SER A 932 32.36 10.98 -16.35
CA SER A 932 31.20 11.35 -15.55
C SER A 932 31.54 11.59 -14.08
N SER A 933 32.58 10.92 -13.56
CA SER A 933 33.02 11.02 -12.16
C SER A 933 34.46 10.56 -11.98
N VAL A 934 35.09 10.97 -10.88
CA VAL A 934 36.45 10.52 -10.54
C VAL A 934 36.44 9.03 -10.21
N LYS A 935 35.38 8.53 -9.58
CA LYS A 935 35.16 7.09 -9.35
C LYS A 935 35.25 6.26 -10.64
N THR A 936 34.70 6.77 -11.75
CA THR A 936 34.76 6.09 -13.05
C THR A 936 36.18 6.00 -13.59
N ILE A 937 36.98 7.07 -13.40
CA ILE A 937 38.41 7.08 -13.76
C ILE A 937 39.19 6.08 -12.90
N ILE A 938 39.00 6.09 -11.58
CA ILE A 938 39.64 5.14 -10.64
C ILE A 938 39.36 3.71 -11.07
N ARG A 939 38.10 3.38 -11.33
CA ARG A 939 37.69 2.04 -11.77
C ARG A 939 38.39 1.64 -13.07
N SER A 940 38.40 2.52 -14.07
CA SER A 940 39.04 2.27 -15.36
C SER A 940 40.54 1.98 -15.22
N ARG A 941 41.22 2.70 -14.32
CA ARG A 941 42.65 2.51 -14.02
C ARG A 941 42.92 1.23 -13.23
N HIS A 942 42.01 0.83 -12.34
CA HIS A 942 42.12 -0.45 -11.64
C HIS A 942 42.03 -1.63 -12.63
N LEU A 943 41.09 -1.56 -13.58
CA LEU A 943 40.98 -2.54 -14.66
C LEU A 943 42.25 -2.61 -15.51
N ALA A 944 42.84 -1.45 -15.82
CA ALA A 944 44.10 -1.35 -16.55
C ALA A 944 45.27 -2.06 -15.85
N GLY A 945 45.36 -1.98 -14.52
CA GLY A 945 46.41 -2.62 -13.74
C GLY A 945 46.36 -4.16 -13.77
N LYS A 946 45.15 -4.74 -13.89
CA LYS A 946 44.95 -6.20 -13.97
C LYS A 946 45.24 -6.79 -15.35
N ASP A 947 45.17 -5.96 -16.41
CA ASP A 947 45.48 -6.32 -17.80
C ASP A 947 46.96 -6.68 -18.02
N GLN A 948 47.87 -6.26 -17.12
CA GLN A 948 49.30 -6.59 -17.20
C GLN A 948 49.61 -8.09 -17.00
N HIS A 949 48.65 -8.89 -16.53
CA HIS A 949 48.76 -10.36 -16.48
C HIS A 949 48.11 -11.08 -17.67
N TYR A 950 47.51 -10.34 -18.61
CA TYR A 950 46.99 -10.86 -19.88
C TYR A 950 48.03 -10.69 -21.00
N GLU A 951 49.20 -11.30 -20.85
CA GLU A 951 50.11 -11.46 -21.97
C GLU A 951 49.41 -12.25 -23.10
N ALA A 952 49.20 -11.57 -24.22
CA ALA A 952 48.93 -12.12 -25.55
C ALA A 952 47.77 -13.14 -25.64
N LYS A 953 46.52 -12.67 -25.57
CA LYS A 953 45.44 -13.36 -26.32
C LYS A 953 45.79 -13.27 -27.81
N SER A 954 46.25 -14.37 -28.38
CA SER A 954 46.61 -14.57 -29.80
C SER A 954 45.44 -14.44 -30.80
N SER A 955 44.33 -13.83 -30.40
CA SER A 955 43.11 -13.65 -31.21
C SER A 955 42.31 -12.41 -30.79
N ALA A 956 42.95 -11.25 -30.70
CA ALA A 956 42.21 -10.01 -30.48
C ALA A 956 41.26 -9.74 -31.67
N THR A 957 40.00 -9.42 -31.39
CA THR A 957 38.93 -9.31 -32.40
C THR A 957 38.38 -7.88 -32.49
N VAL A 958 37.98 -7.49 -33.70
CA VAL A 958 37.28 -6.23 -33.97
C VAL A 958 35.90 -6.53 -34.56
N ALA A 959 34.85 -6.07 -33.88
CA ALA A 959 33.46 -6.13 -34.33
C ALA A 959 33.11 -4.86 -35.10
N LEU A 960 32.73 -5.02 -36.37
CA LEU A 960 32.49 -3.94 -37.33
C LEU A 960 31.04 -3.96 -37.80
N ALA A 961 30.24 -3.01 -37.34
CA ALA A 961 28.84 -2.85 -37.72
C ALA A 961 28.63 -1.53 -38.48
N SER A 962 27.98 -1.58 -39.64
CA SER A 962 27.59 -0.39 -40.42
C SER A 962 26.12 -0.42 -40.79
N MET A 963 25.50 0.76 -40.83
CA MET A 963 24.15 0.98 -41.31
C MET A 963 24.15 2.05 -42.39
N LYS A 964 24.27 1.63 -43.66
CA LYS A 964 24.18 2.54 -44.81
C LYS A 964 22.75 3.02 -45.05
N GLU A 965 21.81 2.08 -45.07
CA GLU A 965 20.39 2.34 -45.22
C GLU A 965 19.70 2.01 -43.90
N THR A 966 19.06 3.00 -43.29
CA THR A 966 18.29 2.84 -42.05
C THR A 966 16.84 3.22 -42.32
N PRO A 967 15.85 2.35 -42.04
CA PRO A 967 14.44 2.67 -42.26
C PRO A 967 14.05 3.99 -41.58
N GLY A 968 13.39 4.88 -42.33
CA GLY A 968 12.92 6.17 -41.83
C GLY A 968 13.98 7.25 -41.61
N GLN A 969 15.26 6.98 -41.91
CA GLN A 969 16.37 7.94 -41.78
C GLN A 969 17.03 8.23 -43.13
N SER A 970 17.91 9.24 -43.17
CA SER A 970 18.72 9.54 -44.35
C SER A 970 19.77 8.44 -44.60
N SER A 971 20.12 8.19 -45.87
CA SER A 971 21.19 7.25 -46.23
C SER A 971 22.57 7.82 -45.86
N LEU A 972 23.40 7.00 -45.21
CA LEU A 972 24.80 7.30 -44.87
C LEU A 972 25.70 6.57 -45.87
N ILE A 973 25.90 7.18 -47.04
CA ILE A 973 26.54 6.53 -48.18
C ILE A 973 27.98 6.11 -47.91
N HIS A 974 28.65 6.80 -46.98
CA HIS A 974 30.06 6.57 -46.61
C HIS A 974 30.25 5.62 -45.42
N ALA A 975 29.19 5.19 -44.73
CA ALA A 975 29.31 4.27 -43.58
C ALA A 975 29.97 2.93 -43.96
N ALA A 976 29.72 2.43 -45.17
CA ALA A 976 30.37 1.22 -45.68
C ALA A 976 31.84 1.45 -46.06
N ASP A 977 32.19 2.65 -46.51
CA ASP A 977 33.56 3.05 -46.81
C ASP A 977 34.39 3.18 -45.52
N GLU A 978 33.79 3.72 -44.45
CA GLU A 978 34.39 3.80 -43.11
C GLU A 978 34.78 2.41 -42.60
N ILE A 979 33.83 1.47 -42.52
CA ILE A 979 34.09 0.11 -42.05
C ILE A 979 35.15 -0.60 -42.91
N SER A 980 35.12 -0.37 -44.22
CA SER A 980 36.09 -0.97 -45.15
C SER A 980 37.51 -0.44 -44.90
N ALA A 981 37.66 0.87 -44.63
CA ALA A 981 38.93 1.48 -44.27
C ALA A 981 39.45 1.00 -42.89
N VAL A 982 38.58 0.95 -41.89
CA VAL A 982 38.91 0.44 -40.54
C VAL A 982 39.31 -1.03 -40.59
N ARG A 983 38.56 -1.86 -41.33
CA ARG A 983 38.88 -3.28 -41.52
C ARG A 983 40.29 -3.47 -42.09
N ALA A 984 40.66 -2.70 -43.11
CA ALA A 984 41.99 -2.77 -43.71
C ALA A 984 43.08 -2.42 -42.69
N LEU A 985 42.90 -1.35 -41.91
CA LEU A 985 43.89 -0.91 -40.92
C LEU A 985 44.04 -1.86 -39.73
N CYS A 986 42.94 -2.50 -39.30
CA CYS A 986 42.96 -3.44 -38.17
C CYS A 986 43.51 -4.82 -38.52
N THR A 987 43.26 -5.31 -39.74
CA THR A 987 43.64 -6.69 -40.15
C THR A 987 45.08 -6.80 -40.65
N LEU A 988 45.69 -5.67 -41.05
CA LEU A 988 47.08 -5.63 -41.48
C LEU A 988 48.05 -5.52 -40.28
N SER A 989 49.30 -5.91 -40.51
CA SER A 989 50.39 -5.69 -39.57
C SER A 989 50.60 -4.19 -39.36
N PRO A 990 50.84 -3.72 -38.13
CA PRO A 990 51.15 -4.48 -36.91
C PRO A 990 49.97 -4.94 -36.02
N LEU A 991 48.72 -4.49 -36.26
CA LEU A 991 47.59 -4.81 -35.38
C LEU A 991 47.11 -6.27 -35.48
N ASN A 992 47.04 -6.83 -36.70
CA ASN A 992 46.67 -8.23 -36.97
C ASN A 992 45.38 -8.72 -36.24
N LEU A 993 44.36 -7.86 -36.14
CA LEU A 993 43.10 -8.19 -35.48
C LEU A 993 42.20 -9.04 -36.38
N THR A 994 41.43 -9.95 -35.79
CA THR A 994 40.40 -10.71 -36.51
C THR A 994 39.12 -9.88 -36.63
N ALA A 995 38.74 -9.53 -37.85
CA ALA A 995 37.56 -8.70 -38.12
C ALA A 995 36.28 -9.53 -38.27
N VAL A 996 35.33 -9.32 -37.36
CA VAL A 996 33.97 -9.89 -37.38
C VAL A 996 33.00 -8.79 -37.80
N SER A 997 32.12 -9.07 -38.76
CA SER A 997 30.98 -8.18 -39.05
C SER A 997 29.70 -8.86 -38.61
N PRO A 998 29.17 -8.53 -37.42
CA PRO A 998 27.85 -9.00 -37.04
C PRO A 998 26.82 -8.44 -38.02
N ARG A 999 25.71 -9.15 -38.21
CA ARG A 999 24.54 -8.55 -38.82
C ARG A 999 24.08 -7.41 -37.92
N PRO A 1000 23.71 -6.23 -38.44
CA PRO A 1000 23.35 -5.09 -37.62
C PRO A 1000 21.91 -5.27 -37.09
N ILE A 1001 21.68 -6.31 -36.31
CA ILE A 1001 20.45 -6.57 -35.54
C ILE A 1001 20.80 -6.69 -34.06
N ARG A 1002 19.86 -6.39 -33.17
CA ARG A 1002 20.13 -6.29 -31.72
C ARG A 1002 20.82 -7.52 -31.14
N SER A 1003 20.34 -8.73 -31.46
CA SER A 1003 20.88 -9.98 -30.93
C SER A 1003 22.34 -10.21 -31.31
N ASP A 1004 22.68 -9.99 -32.57
CA ASP A 1004 23.98 -10.30 -33.14
C ASP A 1004 25.04 -9.28 -32.71
N VAL A 1005 24.64 -8.01 -32.59
CA VAL A 1005 25.49 -6.95 -32.06
C VAL A 1005 25.81 -7.22 -30.58
N LEU A 1006 24.82 -7.53 -29.74
CA LEU A 1006 25.07 -7.87 -28.33
C LEU A 1006 25.98 -9.10 -28.18
N ALA A 1007 25.79 -10.13 -29.01
CA ALA A 1007 26.66 -11.32 -29.02
C ALA A 1007 28.11 -10.98 -29.45
N ALA A 1008 28.28 -10.06 -30.40
CA ALA A 1008 29.60 -9.58 -30.81
C ALA A 1008 30.27 -8.74 -29.70
N LEU A 1009 29.53 -7.85 -29.03
CA LEU A 1009 30.04 -7.07 -27.89
C LEU A 1009 30.58 -7.97 -26.78
N ALA A 1010 29.92 -9.10 -26.51
CA ALA A 1010 30.34 -10.08 -25.52
C ALA A 1010 31.71 -10.70 -25.79
N THR A 1011 32.21 -10.68 -27.03
CA THR A 1011 33.45 -11.39 -27.41
C THR A 1011 34.51 -10.50 -28.04
N CYS A 1012 34.17 -9.26 -28.41
CA CYS A 1012 35.07 -8.35 -29.10
C CYS A 1012 36.09 -7.68 -28.17
N ASN A 1013 37.25 -7.30 -28.72
CA ASN A 1013 38.17 -6.37 -28.05
C ASN A 1013 37.92 -4.93 -28.49
N ILE A 1014 37.58 -4.74 -29.76
CA ILE A 1014 37.22 -3.44 -30.32
C ILE A 1014 35.83 -3.55 -30.94
N PHE A 1015 34.94 -2.63 -30.60
CA PHE A 1015 33.67 -2.45 -31.27
C PHE A 1015 33.70 -1.14 -32.05
N HIS A 1016 33.38 -1.18 -33.33
CA HIS A 1016 33.24 0.01 -34.15
C HIS A 1016 31.89 -0.01 -34.86
N PHE A 1017 31.11 1.03 -34.64
CA PHE A 1017 29.79 1.24 -35.22
C PHE A 1017 29.78 2.50 -36.08
N ALA A 1018 29.33 2.37 -37.32
CA ALA A 1018 29.11 3.48 -38.26
C ALA A 1018 27.63 3.53 -38.68
N GLY A 1019 26.88 4.51 -38.21
CA GLY A 1019 25.44 4.56 -38.46
C GLY A 1019 24.72 5.68 -37.71
N HIS A 1020 23.40 5.63 -37.69
CA HIS A 1020 22.60 6.59 -36.94
C HIS A 1020 22.53 6.25 -35.46
N GLY A 1021 22.66 7.27 -34.62
CA GLY A 1021 22.31 7.25 -33.21
C GLY A 1021 21.19 8.26 -32.96
N SER A 1022 20.40 8.07 -31.91
CA SER A 1022 19.51 9.11 -31.41
C SER A 1022 19.52 9.19 -29.90
N THR A 1023 19.37 10.42 -29.43
CA THR A 1023 19.15 10.71 -28.03
C THR A 1023 17.65 10.91 -27.80
N ASP A 1024 17.11 10.18 -26.84
CA ASP A 1024 15.71 10.31 -26.43
C ASP A 1024 15.61 11.27 -25.23
N SER A 1025 14.44 11.88 -25.06
CA SER A 1025 14.09 12.61 -23.83
C SER A 1025 14.32 11.79 -22.56
N ASP A 1026 14.13 10.47 -22.63
CA ASP A 1026 14.59 9.53 -21.63
C ASP A 1026 15.98 8.99 -22.02
N PRO A 1027 17.07 9.36 -21.31
CA PRO A 1027 18.42 8.93 -21.66
C PRO A 1027 18.58 7.41 -21.76
N LEU A 1028 17.80 6.62 -21.00
CA LEU A 1028 17.85 5.15 -21.03
C LEU A 1028 17.27 4.54 -22.33
N ARG A 1029 16.45 5.30 -23.06
CA ARG A 1029 15.83 4.91 -24.35
C ARG A 1029 16.57 5.45 -25.57
N SER A 1030 17.65 6.22 -25.33
CA SER A 1030 18.60 6.61 -26.38
C SER A 1030 19.16 5.35 -27.03
N ARG A 1031 19.34 5.35 -28.34
CA ARG A 1031 19.48 4.11 -29.13
C ARG A 1031 20.42 4.24 -30.30
N LEU A 1032 21.02 3.10 -30.67
CA LEU A 1032 21.66 2.92 -31.97
C LEU A 1032 20.63 2.33 -32.93
N PHE A 1033 20.52 2.90 -34.13
CA PHE A 1033 19.61 2.38 -35.14
C PHE A 1033 20.25 1.20 -35.86
N LEU A 1034 19.71 0.02 -35.60
CA LEU A 1034 20.03 -1.26 -36.26
C LEU A 1034 18.93 -1.62 -37.27
N GLU A 1035 19.07 -2.69 -38.05
CA GLU A 1035 18.05 -3.17 -39.02
C GLU A 1035 16.69 -3.42 -38.35
N ASP A 1036 16.67 -3.94 -37.13
CA ASP A 1036 15.48 -4.35 -36.37
C ASP A 1036 15.00 -3.30 -35.37
N TRP A 1037 15.43 -2.03 -35.50
CA TRP A 1037 15.22 -0.99 -34.47
C TRP A 1037 13.75 -0.66 -34.16
N GLU A 1038 12.83 -0.87 -35.11
CA GLU A 1038 11.40 -0.59 -34.91
C GLU A 1038 10.75 -1.59 -33.94
N GLU A 1039 11.19 -2.85 -33.98
CA GLU A 1039 10.66 -3.93 -33.14
C GLU A 1039 11.56 -4.20 -31.92
N HIS A 1040 12.88 -4.14 -32.09
CA HIS A 1040 13.89 -4.53 -31.10
C HIS A 1040 15.06 -3.51 -31.05
N PRO A 1041 14.83 -2.27 -30.61
CA PRO A 1041 15.89 -1.24 -30.57
C PRO A 1041 17.01 -1.61 -29.58
N LEU A 1042 18.27 -1.35 -29.97
CA LEU A 1042 19.41 -1.43 -29.05
C LEU A 1042 19.53 -0.11 -28.27
N ILE A 1043 19.09 -0.12 -27.02
CA ILE A 1043 18.98 1.08 -26.18
C ILE A 1043 20.07 1.16 -25.09
N VAL A 1044 20.27 2.34 -24.51
CA VAL A 1044 21.17 2.56 -23.37
C VAL A 1044 20.90 1.61 -22.21
N ALA A 1045 19.63 1.34 -21.89
CA ALA A 1045 19.27 0.38 -20.85
C ALA A 1045 19.84 -1.04 -21.12
N ASP A 1046 19.79 -1.52 -22.37
CA ASP A 1046 20.36 -2.82 -22.75
C ASP A 1046 21.87 -2.86 -22.52
N LEU A 1047 22.57 -1.80 -22.92
CA LEU A 1047 24.03 -1.68 -22.77
C LEU A 1047 24.44 -1.58 -21.30
N ILE A 1048 23.68 -0.84 -20.51
CA ILE A 1048 23.86 -0.74 -19.06
C ILE A 1048 23.60 -2.08 -18.38
N GLU A 1049 22.72 -2.94 -18.90
CA GLU A 1049 22.46 -4.28 -18.36
C GLU A 1049 23.48 -5.33 -18.85
N THR A 1050 24.17 -5.06 -19.96
CA THR A 1050 25.21 -5.94 -20.51
C THR A 1050 26.50 -5.88 -19.68
N ASP A 1051 26.90 -6.99 -19.06
CA ASP A 1051 28.14 -7.07 -18.26
C ASP A 1051 29.28 -7.70 -19.08
N LEU A 1052 30.19 -6.85 -19.55
CA LEU A 1052 31.39 -7.22 -20.32
C LEU A 1052 32.65 -7.27 -19.44
N SER A 1053 32.51 -7.13 -18.11
CA SER A 1053 33.65 -7.04 -17.20
C SER A 1053 34.48 -8.32 -17.14
N SER A 1054 33.97 -9.45 -17.65
CA SER A 1054 34.72 -10.71 -17.70
C SER A 1054 35.75 -10.75 -18.84
N ASN A 1055 35.54 -9.98 -19.90
CA ASN A 1055 36.37 -9.98 -21.11
C ASN A 1055 37.22 -8.71 -21.29
N PHE A 1056 36.95 -7.66 -20.52
CA PHE A 1056 37.67 -6.38 -20.52
C PHE A 1056 37.89 -5.81 -21.93
N PRO A 1057 36.83 -5.49 -22.68
CA PRO A 1057 36.98 -4.95 -24.03
C PRO A 1057 37.73 -3.60 -24.00
N PHE A 1058 38.55 -3.36 -25.02
CA PHE A 1058 39.51 -2.27 -25.04
C PHE A 1058 38.90 -0.94 -25.52
N LEU A 1059 38.24 -0.95 -26.69
CA LEU A 1059 37.76 0.28 -27.34
C LEU A 1059 36.38 0.10 -27.97
N ALA A 1060 35.45 1.00 -27.65
CA ALA A 1060 34.24 1.22 -28.43
C ALA A 1060 34.37 2.54 -29.23
N TYR A 1061 34.20 2.48 -30.53
CA TYR A 1061 34.22 3.63 -31.43
C TYR A 1061 32.83 3.80 -32.05
N LEU A 1062 32.13 4.86 -31.67
CA LEU A 1062 30.78 5.17 -32.14
C LEU A 1062 30.83 6.33 -33.15
N SER A 1063 30.91 5.98 -34.43
CA SER A 1063 30.67 6.88 -35.56
C SER A 1063 29.16 7.02 -35.78
N ALA A 1064 28.51 7.64 -34.79
CA ALA A 1064 27.06 7.84 -34.78
C ALA A 1064 26.71 9.12 -34.02
N CYS A 1065 25.67 9.80 -34.48
CA CYS A 1065 25.22 11.10 -33.97
C CYS A 1065 24.76 11.03 -32.50
N ASP A 1066 25.05 12.10 -31.76
CA ASP A 1066 24.55 12.39 -30.41
C ASP A 1066 24.81 11.29 -29.35
N THR A 1067 25.85 10.47 -29.55
CA THR A 1067 26.19 9.34 -28.68
C THR A 1067 26.77 9.74 -27.32
N GLY A 1068 27.26 10.99 -27.21
CA GLY A 1068 27.78 11.63 -26.01
C GLY A 1068 26.83 12.65 -25.36
N GLN A 1069 25.59 12.81 -25.85
CA GLN A 1069 24.66 13.81 -25.30
C GLN A 1069 23.71 13.22 -24.24
N ASN A 1070 23.43 14.03 -23.21
CA ASN A 1070 22.23 13.91 -22.38
C ASN A 1070 21.37 15.17 -22.61
N PRO A 1071 20.15 15.07 -23.18
CA PRO A 1071 19.36 16.23 -23.57
C PRO A 1071 18.64 16.86 -22.37
N GLU A 1072 18.38 16.09 -21.31
CA GLU A 1072 17.61 16.49 -20.13
C GLU A 1072 18.53 17.18 -19.10
N ASN A 1073 18.15 18.36 -18.63
CA ASN A 1073 18.95 19.08 -17.62
C ASN A 1073 18.82 18.43 -16.24
N GLU A 1074 17.74 17.70 -16.03
CA GLU A 1074 17.30 17.11 -14.78
C GLU A 1074 17.88 15.72 -14.54
N THR A 1075 18.67 15.19 -15.48
CA THR A 1075 19.52 14.01 -15.27
C THR A 1075 20.98 14.29 -15.61
N ALA A 1076 21.34 15.57 -15.81
CA ALA A 1076 22.68 15.97 -16.21
C ALA A 1076 23.77 15.56 -15.20
N ASP A 1077 23.41 15.48 -13.91
CA ASP A 1077 24.32 15.03 -12.85
C ASP A 1077 24.56 13.51 -12.84
N GLU A 1078 23.83 12.73 -13.64
CA GLU A 1078 24.05 11.29 -13.80
C GLU A 1078 24.98 10.94 -14.97
N GLY A 1079 25.08 11.79 -16.00
CA GLY A 1079 25.98 11.53 -17.14
C GLY A 1079 25.62 10.28 -17.96
N ILE A 1080 24.32 9.95 -18.07
CA ILE A 1080 23.83 8.78 -18.83
C ILE A 1080 23.67 9.14 -20.30
N HIS A 1081 24.37 8.40 -21.18
CA HIS A 1081 24.29 8.47 -22.65
C HIS A 1081 24.92 7.19 -23.26
N LEU A 1082 24.83 6.98 -24.58
CA LEU A 1082 25.32 5.77 -25.25
C LEU A 1082 26.81 5.48 -24.98
N ALA A 1083 27.66 6.50 -25.04
CA ALA A 1083 29.08 6.33 -24.76
C ALA A 1083 29.38 5.94 -23.29
N SER A 1084 28.71 6.56 -22.31
CA SER A 1084 28.90 6.17 -20.89
C SER A 1084 28.29 4.80 -20.60
N ALA A 1085 27.24 4.40 -21.30
CA ALA A 1085 26.66 3.06 -21.22
C ALA A 1085 27.64 1.96 -21.64
N LEU A 1086 28.39 2.14 -22.74
CA LEU A 1086 29.43 1.18 -23.15
C LEU A 1086 30.62 1.17 -22.19
N HIS A 1087 30.98 2.32 -21.63
CA HIS A 1087 31.99 2.38 -20.58
C HIS A 1087 31.55 1.58 -19.36
N LEU A 1088 30.28 1.71 -18.96
CA LEU A 1088 29.69 0.92 -17.87
C LEU A 1088 29.54 -0.56 -18.20
N ALA A 1089 29.27 -0.90 -19.47
CA ALA A 1089 29.24 -2.27 -19.96
C ALA A 1089 30.58 -2.96 -19.75
N GLY A 1090 31.70 -2.23 -19.89
CA GLY A 1090 33.04 -2.71 -19.55
C GLY A 1090 34.14 -2.27 -20.51
N PHE A 1091 33.83 -1.45 -21.52
CA PHE A 1091 34.84 -0.92 -22.43
C PHE A 1091 35.78 0.05 -21.70
N ARG A 1092 37.09 -0.15 -21.84
CA ARG A 1092 38.12 0.70 -21.22
C ARG A 1092 38.13 2.11 -21.82
N HIS A 1093 38.00 2.20 -23.14
CA HIS A 1093 37.92 3.45 -23.89
C HIS A 1093 36.64 3.50 -24.71
N VAL A 1094 36.02 4.67 -24.76
CA VAL A 1094 34.87 4.94 -25.62
C VAL A 1094 35.08 6.25 -26.35
N ILE A 1095 34.94 6.21 -27.67
CA ILE A 1095 34.89 7.37 -28.54
C ILE A 1095 33.45 7.50 -29.01
N GLY A 1096 32.87 8.67 -28.79
CA GLY A 1096 31.54 9.02 -29.27
C GLY A 1096 31.51 10.48 -29.69
N THR A 1097 30.42 10.86 -30.33
CA THR A 1097 30.20 12.22 -30.83
C THR A 1097 29.29 12.97 -29.86
N LEU A 1098 29.62 14.24 -29.61
CA LEU A 1098 28.71 15.10 -28.86
C LEU A 1098 27.55 15.60 -29.73
N TRP A 1099 27.56 15.43 -31.06
CA TRP A 1099 26.59 16.05 -31.96
C TRP A 1099 26.43 15.23 -33.23
N GLU A 1100 25.46 15.60 -34.07
CA GLU A 1100 25.41 15.22 -35.47
C GLU A 1100 26.74 15.50 -36.19
N VAL A 1101 27.19 14.51 -36.97
CA VAL A 1101 28.45 14.51 -37.71
C VAL A 1101 28.21 14.18 -39.18
N ASP A 1102 29.03 14.76 -40.05
CA ASP A 1102 29.01 14.46 -41.48
C ASP A 1102 29.64 13.09 -41.74
N ASP A 1103 28.96 12.26 -42.54
CA ASP A 1103 29.35 10.86 -42.76
C ASP A 1103 30.67 10.72 -43.53
N SER A 1104 31.01 11.68 -44.39
CA SER A 1104 32.28 11.69 -45.11
C SER A 1104 33.44 12.03 -44.18
N LEU A 1105 33.25 12.98 -43.25
CA LEU A 1105 34.28 13.40 -42.30
C LEU A 1105 34.59 12.29 -41.28
N CYS A 1106 33.59 11.51 -40.88
CA CYS A 1106 33.79 10.35 -40.01
C CYS A 1106 34.80 9.35 -40.59
N VAL A 1107 34.76 9.11 -41.91
CA VAL A 1107 35.70 8.22 -42.60
C VAL A 1107 37.15 8.70 -42.38
N ASP A 1108 37.40 9.99 -42.50
CA ASP A 1108 38.75 10.55 -42.42
C ASP A 1108 39.26 10.55 -40.97
N VAL A 1109 38.40 10.90 -40.01
CA VAL A 1109 38.74 10.80 -38.57
C VAL A 1109 39.08 9.34 -38.22
N ALA A 1110 38.23 8.38 -38.61
CA ALA A 1110 38.45 6.97 -38.33
C ALA A 1110 39.74 6.45 -38.98
N LYS A 1111 40.01 6.81 -40.24
CA LYS A 1111 41.26 6.44 -40.94
C LYS A 1111 42.49 6.95 -40.21
N LEU A 1112 42.52 8.23 -39.85
CA LEU A 1112 43.66 8.86 -39.16
C LEU A 1112 43.84 8.25 -37.77
N PHE A 1113 42.75 8.04 -37.04
CA PHE A 1113 42.74 7.42 -35.72
C PHE A 1113 43.32 5.99 -35.74
N TYR A 1114 42.76 5.09 -36.56
CA TYR A 1114 43.23 3.70 -36.62
C TYR A 1114 44.62 3.56 -37.23
N ARG A 1115 45.04 4.48 -38.12
CA ARG A 1115 46.42 4.55 -38.59
C ARG A 1115 47.37 4.86 -37.42
N SER A 1116 47.07 5.88 -36.63
CA SER A 1116 47.85 6.22 -35.44
C SER A 1116 47.87 5.05 -34.43
N LEU A 1117 46.75 4.37 -34.24
CA LEU A 1117 46.65 3.21 -33.34
C LEU A 1117 47.49 2.03 -33.85
N SER A 1118 47.53 1.85 -35.17
CA SER A 1118 48.36 0.85 -35.83
C SER A 1118 49.85 1.15 -35.64
N GLU A 1119 50.27 2.40 -35.82
CA GLU A 1119 51.67 2.82 -35.68
C GLU A 1119 52.18 2.75 -34.23
N ASN A 1120 51.32 3.07 -33.25
CA ASN A 1120 51.71 3.21 -31.83
C ASN A 1120 51.30 2.03 -30.94
N GLY A 1121 50.59 1.04 -31.49
CA GLY A 1121 50.07 -0.14 -30.77
C GLY A 1121 48.82 0.14 -29.92
N LEU A 1122 48.17 -0.92 -29.43
CA LEU A 1122 46.96 -0.83 -28.59
C LEU A 1122 47.32 -0.53 -27.13
N ASN A 1123 47.40 0.75 -26.78
CA ASN A 1123 47.62 1.20 -25.40
C ASN A 1123 46.83 2.48 -25.09
N ASP A 1124 46.67 2.84 -23.81
CA ASP A 1124 45.85 3.98 -23.40
C ASP A 1124 46.27 5.30 -24.03
N GLY A 1125 47.59 5.58 -24.06
CA GLY A 1125 48.11 6.82 -24.62
C GLY A 1125 47.88 6.96 -26.13
N SER A 1126 47.92 5.84 -26.86
CA SER A 1126 47.68 5.80 -28.31
C SER A 1126 46.25 6.17 -28.70
N VAL A 1127 45.26 5.83 -27.86
CA VAL A 1127 43.84 6.13 -28.13
C VAL A 1127 43.59 7.62 -28.02
N SER A 1128 43.97 8.23 -26.90
CA SER A 1128 43.74 9.67 -26.68
C SER A 1128 44.57 10.52 -27.64
N SER A 1129 45.84 10.17 -27.86
CA SER A 1129 46.73 10.88 -28.79
C SER A 1129 46.28 10.71 -30.24
N GLY A 1130 45.88 9.50 -30.64
CA GLY A 1130 45.42 9.22 -32.01
C GLY A 1130 44.17 10.00 -32.38
N LEU A 1131 43.20 10.10 -31.47
CA LEU A 1131 41.99 10.88 -31.70
C LEU A 1131 42.32 12.39 -31.75
N HIS A 1132 43.14 12.85 -30.81
CA HIS A 1132 43.57 14.25 -30.76
C HIS A 1132 44.27 14.69 -32.05
N LEU A 1133 45.24 13.89 -32.53
CA LEU A 1133 45.97 14.19 -33.77
C LEU A 1133 45.07 14.15 -35.00
N ALA A 1134 44.14 13.20 -35.08
CA ALA A 1134 43.18 13.11 -36.18
C ALA A 1134 42.30 14.37 -36.25
N VAL A 1135 41.67 14.76 -35.13
CA VAL A 1135 40.79 15.94 -35.06
C VAL A 1135 41.57 17.22 -35.33
N ARG A 1136 42.77 17.35 -34.75
CA ARG A 1136 43.64 18.51 -34.96
C ARG A 1136 44.05 18.67 -36.42
N SER A 1137 44.48 17.58 -37.07
CA SER A 1137 44.89 17.59 -38.48
C SER A 1137 43.73 18.01 -39.41
N LEU A 1138 42.53 17.49 -39.17
CA LEU A 1138 41.36 17.82 -40.01
C LEU A 1138 40.89 19.26 -39.80
N ARG A 1139 40.92 19.75 -38.56
CA ARG A 1139 40.69 21.17 -38.30
C ARG A 1139 41.70 22.05 -39.06
N ASP A 1140 42.99 21.72 -39.00
CA ASP A 1140 44.05 22.49 -39.68
C ASP A 1140 43.92 22.45 -41.21
N GLU A 1141 43.28 21.43 -41.77
CA GLU A 1141 43.01 21.31 -43.21
C GLU A 1141 41.79 22.14 -43.66
N TRP A 1142 40.78 22.29 -42.80
CA TRP A 1142 39.55 23.03 -43.13
C TRP A 1142 39.61 24.53 -42.87
N MET A 1143 40.48 24.94 -41.95
CA MET A 1143 40.73 26.34 -41.58
C MET A 1143 41.77 26.98 -42.49
#